data_AF-A0A7J7C058-F1
#
_entry.id   AF-A0A7J7C058-F1
#
_cell.length_a   1.000
_cell.length_b   1.000
_cell.length_c   1.000
_cell.angle_alpha   90.00
_cell.angle_beta   90.00
_cell.angle_gamma   90.00
#
_symmetry.space_group_name_H-M   'P 1'
#
loop_
_entity.id
_entity.type
_entity.pdbx_description
1 polymer ?
#
loop_
_entity_poly.entity_id
_entity_poly.type
_entity_poly.pdbx_seq_one_letter_code
_entity_poly.pdbx_strand_id
1 'polypeptide(L)'
;MDNLDASVVNPFLHIDQFIIDLIRGENENQLINGGYDCDLIHGLLVDNNNQFGPTPEEMLTDYNANNSTPLVLDPCDIALINNAFPNFDGDANGEVGNDEEEEEEDSSTTTTTTTATNTGNRKADRSRTLISERRRRGSMKEKLYQLRTLVPNITKMDKASIIGDAALYVQELQMQAKKLKYEIAGLEASLTGLGKHQATINEKPKKIRIAQNNNQFCNKILQMEVFQVEERGFYMKLVCNKGEGVAVSLYRALESLTSFLVQSSNLFSASESFILTFTLTLSAIMAGHPHHPQSYSFIDIDAQYTNGSIRKCITIPPAIYSAGLFQKNATAGILSHPLPLLELQLIVIFMVTVLIHFMLKRIGIPVFVSQLLTGIILGPTALGRDDFVEKKLFRQEGQEALGMISAFGYMMYLFIMGVKMDPTMVLRTGKKALGIGFVAVSLPLAATVIAHMAMGDAGVPKEMRPDQFMVIAMQSMSTFPVVATLLVDCKALNSELGRLALSASLVSNMFAVSIMFCITTVSTYANGAREAAGNTIAIVLFIIVAVFLIRPAMFWMIRHTPEDRPVKNTYIQIILVVVFASAIYTNSFDQLVLFGPSILGLTIPEGPPIGTQLIDKFESFIVGVFMPIYVTTAGMRVDLKSLLNHFHHMKHSLVLVIVAAISKFVGVLIPSYLSHMPIRDTITIATIMSYNGVVILASYTYSKDNNALSGDTFSFVAVCNIFNSIIVSLLMKILYDPSRKYAGYQKRNIMHVKPNSELRIVSCIHKPEDVAATIRLLDVSYATQESPIGVYVLHLIELGHRSTPLFISHQTKRVVDVHPYSQNVILAFSQYERDNWGFVSANTFTAMSPTDLMHEDITTLALNRATSLILLPFHRKWSIDGIVSSEDNLIRTLNCRVLERSPCSIGILVDRPQVRKGNNGLVQLMRRASSNSSGHLFRSASSMPPTEETSYSVGMIFFGGNDDREALTLAKRMAKDASVNLTVTRFLPEEGTTIMSTESVRDNEVLKDVKQNNVGDGYVIYVEEVVKDGPETALIIREMAGDYDLIIVGRRHGIECPQTSGLAEWSEFSELGVIGDLLASPDFSTRVSVLIIQQQICK
;
A
#
# COMPACT_ATOMS: atom_id res chain seq x y z
N MET A 1 63.64 -6.94 -60.90
CA MET A 1 63.65 -7.57 -62.23
C MET A 1 62.77 -8.80 -62.16
N ASP A 2 61.66 -8.95 -62.87
CA ASP A 2 60.93 -8.11 -63.82
C ASP A 2 59.51 -8.71 -63.98
N ASN A 3 58.56 -7.84 -64.32
CA ASN A 3 57.26 -8.09 -64.99
C ASN A 3 56.16 -8.85 -64.24
N LEU A 4 55.13 -8.14 -63.76
CA LEU A 4 53.92 -7.67 -64.48
C LEU A 4 52.91 -8.80 -64.69
N ASP A 5 51.94 -8.88 -63.78
CA ASP A 5 50.56 -9.21 -64.14
C ASP A 5 49.66 -8.06 -63.72
N ALA A 6 49.16 -7.37 -64.74
CA ALA A 6 48.24 -6.26 -64.66
C ALA A 6 46.82 -6.80 -64.43
N SER A 7 46.39 -6.89 -63.16
CA SER A 7 44.96 -7.09 -62.86
C SER A 7 44.53 -6.52 -61.50
N VAL A 8 45.20 -5.47 -61.00
CA VAL A 8 44.65 -4.64 -59.92
C VAL A 8 43.75 -3.59 -60.57
N VAL A 9 42.51 -3.96 -60.86
CA VAL A 9 41.51 -3.06 -61.44
C VAL A 9 41.13 -2.02 -60.38
N ASN A 10 41.33 -0.76 -60.76
CA ASN A 10 41.07 0.45 -59.99
C ASN A 10 39.63 0.44 -59.41
N PRO A 11 39.41 0.67 -58.09
CA PRO A 11 38.05 0.80 -57.53
C PRO A 11 37.26 1.98 -58.13
N PHE A 12 37.94 2.92 -58.80
CA PHE A 12 37.32 3.99 -59.59
C PHE A 12 36.54 3.47 -60.82
N LEU A 13 36.93 2.35 -61.42
CA LEU A 13 36.26 1.81 -62.61
C LEU A 13 34.84 1.29 -62.29
N HIS A 14 34.61 0.82 -61.06
CA HIS A 14 33.29 0.38 -60.59
C HIS A 14 32.38 1.53 -60.20
N ILE A 15 32.95 2.66 -59.75
CA ILE A 15 32.21 3.91 -59.56
C ILE A 15 31.81 4.50 -60.92
N ASP A 16 32.69 4.41 -61.93
CA ASP A 16 32.36 4.79 -63.31
C ASP A 16 31.24 3.92 -63.89
N GLN A 17 31.22 2.61 -63.61
CA GLN A 17 30.13 1.71 -64.01
C GLN A 17 28.79 2.07 -63.32
N PHE A 18 28.82 2.41 -62.03
CA PHE A 18 27.66 2.92 -61.29
C PHE A 18 27.15 4.25 -61.87
N ILE A 19 28.05 5.16 -62.26
CA ILE A 19 27.70 6.41 -62.94
C ILE A 19 27.10 6.13 -64.32
N ILE A 20 27.64 5.15 -65.07
CA ILE A 20 27.13 4.73 -66.38
C ILE A 20 25.73 4.11 -66.27
N ASP A 21 25.49 3.25 -65.28
CA ASP A 21 24.16 2.63 -65.05
C ASP A 21 23.12 3.66 -64.59
N LEU A 22 23.54 4.70 -63.85
CA LEU A 22 22.67 5.82 -63.49
C LEU A 22 22.27 6.68 -64.70
N ILE A 23 23.14 6.78 -65.70
CA ILE A 23 22.93 7.58 -66.93
C ILE A 23 22.08 6.82 -67.98
N ARG A 24 22.07 5.48 -67.94
CA ARG A 24 21.58 4.64 -69.05
C ARG A 24 20.16 4.08 -68.87
N GLY A 25 19.40 4.54 -67.89
CA GLY A 25 18.04 4.05 -67.60
C GLY A 25 16.97 4.48 -68.62
N GLU A 26 16.94 3.86 -69.81
CA GLU A 26 15.75 3.78 -70.68
C GLU A 26 15.76 2.50 -71.53
N ASN A 27 14.56 1.94 -71.74
CA ASN A 27 14.14 0.80 -72.57
C ASN A 27 14.07 -0.58 -71.92
N GLU A 28 12.93 -0.86 -71.25
CA GLU A 28 12.10 -2.03 -71.60
C GLU A 28 10.73 -1.95 -70.90
N ASN A 29 9.67 -1.78 -71.71
CA ASN A 29 8.27 -1.86 -71.31
C ASN A 29 7.75 -3.29 -71.54
N GLN A 30 7.16 -3.92 -70.53
CA GLN A 30 6.09 -4.91 -70.72
C GLN A 30 4.94 -4.67 -69.72
N LEU A 31 3.76 -4.44 -70.28
CA LEU A 31 2.46 -4.34 -69.62
C LEU A 31 2.06 -5.67 -68.95
N ILE A 32 1.44 -5.63 -67.76
CA ILE A 32 0.09 -6.21 -67.49
C ILE A 32 -0.60 -5.38 -66.39
N ASN A 33 -1.84 -4.96 -66.68
CA ASN A 33 -2.81 -4.21 -65.88
C ASN A 33 -3.23 -4.87 -64.55
N GLY A 34 -3.61 -4.04 -63.58
CA GLY A 34 -4.49 -4.41 -62.46
C GLY A 34 -4.55 -3.30 -61.41
N GLY A 35 -5.38 -2.29 -61.65
CA GLY A 35 -5.38 -1.04 -60.89
C GLY A 35 -5.91 -1.12 -59.46
N TYR A 36 -5.50 -0.15 -58.64
CA TYR A 36 -6.29 0.46 -57.58
C TYR A 36 -5.76 1.88 -57.35
N ASP A 37 -6.68 2.85 -57.36
CA ASP A 37 -6.49 4.25 -56.94
C ASP A 37 -6.01 4.32 -55.50
N CYS A 38 -5.04 5.21 -55.22
CA CYS A 38 -4.95 6.01 -53.98
C CYS A 38 -3.80 7.04 -54.08
N ASP A 39 -4.13 8.24 -54.59
CA ASP A 39 -3.43 9.47 -54.21
C ASP A 39 -4.06 9.99 -52.90
N LEU A 40 -3.25 10.17 -51.84
CA LEU A 40 -2.79 11.51 -51.44
C LEU A 40 -1.81 11.41 -50.26
N ILE A 41 -0.61 11.91 -50.54
CA ILE A 41 0.58 11.98 -49.70
C ILE A 41 0.74 13.41 -49.18
N HIS A 42 1.30 13.54 -47.97
CA HIS A 42 1.99 14.72 -47.39
C HIS A 42 1.15 15.98 -47.11
N GLY A 43 1.21 16.60 -45.92
CA GLY A 43 2.40 17.07 -45.18
C GLY A 43 2.29 18.61 -45.11
N LEU A 44 2.88 19.40 -44.21
CA LEU A 44 3.77 19.24 -43.07
C LEU A 44 3.76 20.58 -42.30
N LEU A 45 4.15 20.51 -41.04
CA LEU A 45 4.78 21.50 -40.14
C LEU A 45 5.35 22.79 -40.78
N VAL A 46 5.29 23.90 -40.04
CA VAL A 46 6.42 24.55 -39.32
C VAL A 46 6.04 25.96 -38.82
N ASP A 47 6.45 26.24 -37.59
CA ASP A 47 6.45 27.53 -36.89
C ASP A 47 7.15 28.68 -37.64
N ASN A 48 6.68 29.92 -37.43
CA ASN A 48 7.55 31.02 -37.00
C ASN A 48 6.78 32.31 -36.64
N ASN A 49 7.13 32.83 -35.45
CA ASN A 49 7.34 34.24 -35.09
C ASN A 49 6.39 35.31 -35.64
N ASN A 50 5.63 35.97 -34.76
CA ASN A 50 5.95 37.35 -34.32
C ASN A 50 4.85 37.95 -33.42
N GLN A 51 5.32 38.41 -32.25
CA GLN A 51 5.07 39.73 -31.64
C GLN A 51 3.66 40.17 -31.17
N PHE A 52 3.71 40.63 -29.90
CA PHE A 52 2.86 41.61 -29.21
C PHE A 52 1.45 41.20 -28.78
N GLY A 53 1.31 40.97 -27.46
CA GLY A 53 0.15 41.47 -26.71
C GLY A 53 0.13 43.01 -26.66
N PRO A 54 -0.92 43.66 -26.12
CA PRO A 54 -1.49 43.31 -24.82
C PRO A 54 -3.04 43.30 -24.73
N THR A 55 -3.49 42.76 -23.59
CA THR A 55 -4.75 42.94 -22.83
C THR A 55 -5.15 44.42 -22.60
N PRO A 56 -6.25 44.79 -21.90
CA PRO A 56 -7.50 44.11 -21.48
C PRO A 56 -8.79 45.00 -21.64
N GLU A 57 -9.92 44.53 -21.06
CA GLU A 57 -10.96 45.31 -20.34
C GLU A 57 -12.37 45.56 -20.94
N GLU A 58 -13.35 45.24 -20.07
CA GLU A 58 -14.66 45.86 -19.78
C GLU A 58 -15.94 45.62 -20.63
N MET A 59 -16.84 44.84 -20.01
CA MET A 59 -18.20 45.18 -19.56
C MET A 59 -19.25 45.87 -20.47
N LEU A 60 -20.41 45.17 -20.51
CA LEU A 60 -21.80 45.62 -20.34
C LEU A 60 -22.66 46.11 -21.54
N THR A 61 -23.83 45.44 -21.63
CA THR A 61 -25.21 45.93 -21.88
C THR A 61 -25.62 46.48 -23.26
N ASP A 62 -26.56 45.80 -23.93
CA ASP A 62 -27.99 46.17 -24.05
C ASP A 62 -28.66 45.35 -25.19
N TYR A 63 -29.73 44.59 -24.91
CA TYR A 63 -31.14 44.96 -25.11
C TYR A 63 -31.50 45.44 -26.54
N ASN A 64 -32.10 44.55 -27.35
CA ASN A 64 -33.46 44.79 -27.84
C ASN A 64 -34.06 43.62 -28.64
N ALA A 65 -35.37 43.51 -28.45
CA ALA A 65 -36.23 42.42 -28.82
C ALA A 65 -37.04 42.70 -30.10
N ASN A 66 -37.70 41.64 -30.56
CA ASN A 66 -39.07 41.57 -31.10
C ASN A 66 -39.30 41.23 -32.58
N ASN A 67 -40.28 40.31 -32.69
CA ASN A 67 -41.24 40.03 -33.75
C ASN A 67 -40.79 39.09 -34.87
N SER A 68 -41.55 38.05 -35.28
CA SER A 68 -42.84 37.51 -34.82
C SER A 68 -43.14 36.23 -35.64
N THR A 69 -43.80 35.27 -35.00
CA THR A 69 -44.42 34.03 -35.52
C THR A 69 -45.60 34.32 -36.49
N PRO A 70 -46.16 33.33 -37.24
CA PRO A 70 -47.15 32.33 -36.72
C PRO A 70 -46.96 30.89 -37.29
N LEU A 71 -47.09 29.81 -36.49
CA LEU A 71 -48.30 28.97 -36.23
C LEU A 71 -48.94 28.32 -37.47
N VAL A 72 -49.11 26.97 -37.46
CA VAL A 72 -50.41 26.24 -37.54
C VAL A 72 -50.23 24.69 -37.47
N LEU A 73 -50.88 24.12 -36.45
CA LEU A 73 -51.59 22.83 -36.23
C LEU A 73 -50.95 21.41 -36.38
N ASP A 74 -50.97 20.70 -35.23
CA ASP A 74 -51.30 19.26 -34.96
C ASP A 74 -52.76 18.88 -35.41
N PRO A 75 -53.31 17.62 -35.42
CA PRO A 75 -52.93 16.39 -34.68
C PRO A 75 -53.17 15.00 -35.37
N CYS A 76 -52.82 13.91 -34.64
CA CYS A 76 -53.31 12.51 -34.69
C CYS A 76 -52.77 11.52 -35.75
N ASP A 77 -51.76 10.75 -35.35
CA ASP A 77 -51.83 9.28 -35.37
C ASP A 77 -51.25 8.72 -34.07
N ILE A 78 -52.17 8.56 -33.11
CA ILE A 78 -52.05 7.69 -31.95
C ILE A 78 -52.13 6.25 -32.46
N ALA A 79 -51.31 5.37 -31.88
CA ALA A 79 -51.35 3.91 -32.01
C ALA A 79 -50.56 3.28 -33.17
N LEU A 80 -49.23 3.28 -33.06
CA LEU A 80 -48.39 2.15 -33.44
C LEU A 80 -47.07 2.31 -32.66
N ILE A 81 -46.51 1.21 -32.14
CA ILE A 81 -45.38 1.14 -31.19
C ILE A 81 -45.80 1.19 -29.69
N ASN A 82 -46.94 0.59 -29.36
CA ASN A 82 -46.96 -0.35 -28.23
C ASN A 82 -46.83 -1.75 -28.84
N ASN A 83 -45.70 -2.43 -28.60
CA ASN A 83 -45.47 -3.88 -28.63
C ASN A 83 -44.04 -4.21 -29.10
N ALA A 84 -43.07 -4.12 -28.18
CA ALA A 84 -41.85 -4.94 -28.16
C ALA A 84 -41.11 -4.75 -26.82
N PHE A 85 -41.82 -4.96 -25.71
CA PHE A 85 -41.18 -5.28 -24.42
C PHE A 85 -41.36 -6.79 -24.23
N PRO A 86 -40.29 -7.58 -24.04
CA PRO A 86 -40.44 -8.95 -23.58
C PRO A 86 -40.85 -8.95 -22.11
N ASN A 87 -41.88 -9.76 -21.82
CA ASN A 87 -42.37 -10.10 -20.50
C ASN A 87 -41.26 -10.64 -19.58
N PHE A 88 -41.31 -10.20 -18.34
CA PHE A 88 -40.69 -10.84 -17.18
C PHE A 88 -41.64 -11.91 -16.67
N ASP A 89 -41.24 -13.18 -16.71
CA ASP A 89 -41.68 -14.25 -15.81
C ASP A 89 -40.67 -15.40 -15.92
N GLY A 90 -40.02 -15.74 -14.80
CA GLY A 90 -39.06 -16.85 -14.72
C GLY A 90 -38.06 -16.72 -13.59
N ASP A 91 -38.44 -17.27 -12.43
CA ASP A 91 -37.62 -17.90 -11.39
C ASP A 91 -36.42 -17.12 -10.80
N ALA A 92 -36.64 -16.65 -9.56
CA ALA A 92 -35.58 -16.24 -8.65
C ALA A 92 -34.80 -17.47 -8.15
N ASN A 93 -33.79 -17.90 -8.92
CA ASN A 93 -32.62 -18.59 -8.38
C ASN A 93 -31.61 -17.52 -7.96
N GLY A 94 -31.43 -17.35 -6.65
CA GLY A 94 -30.33 -16.56 -6.10
C GLY A 94 -29.03 -17.34 -6.25
N GLU A 95 -28.17 -16.92 -7.17
CA GLU A 95 -26.77 -17.32 -7.15
C GLU A 95 -26.01 -16.52 -6.09
N VAL A 96 -25.32 -17.30 -5.28
CA VAL A 96 -24.51 -16.99 -4.13
C VAL A 96 -23.23 -16.27 -4.56
N GLY A 97 -22.97 -15.09 -3.98
CA GLY A 97 -21.63 -14.55 -3.85
C GLY A 97 -21.05 -15.07 -2.53
N ASN A 98 -20.09 -15.97 -2.63
CA ASN A 98 -19.35 -16.56 -1.52
C ASN A 98 -18.59 -15.49 -0.73
N ASP A 99 -18.96 -15.30 0.53
CA ASP A 99 -18.02 -15.01 1.60
C ASP A 99 -17.80 -16.32 2.35
N GLU A 100 -16.53 -16.71 2.51
CA GLU A 100 -16.10 -17.95 3.14
C GLU A 100 -16.42 -17.95 4.65
N GLU A 101 -17.38 -18.77 5.08
CA GLU A 101 -17.54 -19.19 6.47
C GLU A 101 -16.74 -20.48 6.71
N GLU A 102 -15.96 -20.49 7.80
CA GLU A 102 -15.24 -21.64 8.33
C GLU A 102 -16.24 -22.61 8.99
N GLU A 103 -16.33 -23.86 8.51
CA GLU A 103 -17.08 -24.93 9.17
C GLU A 103 -16.21 -25.63 10.22
N GLU A 104 -16.66 -25.61 11.48
CA GLU A 104 -16.31 -26.61 12.49
C GLU A 104 -17.23 -27.83 12.34
N GLU A 105 -16.62 -29.01 12.30
CA GLU A 105 -17.28 -30.30 12.41
C GLU A 105 -17.87 -30.48 13.82
N ASP A 106 -19.13 -30.90 13.92
CA ASP A 106 -19.50 -31.82 14.98
C ASP A 106 -20.62 -32.78 14.57
N SER A 107 -20.38 -34.06 14.84
CA SER A 107 -21.23 -35.18 14.47
C SER A 107 -22.32 -35.44 15.51
N SER A 108 -23.54 -35.75 15.08
CA SER A 108 -24.27 -36.95 15.54
C SER A 108 -25.65 -37.12 14.87
N THR A 109 -25.87 -38.33 14.38
CA THR A 109 -27.13 -39.01 14.06
C THR A 109 -28.17 -38.88 15.19
N THR A 110 -29.49 -38.79 14.98
CA THR A 110 -30.39 -39.93 14.69
C THR A 110 -31.85 -39.46 14.45
N THR A 111 -32.52 -40.15 13.53
CA THR A 111 -33.95 -40.29 13.16
C THR A 111 -35.03 -39.99 14.22
N THR A 112 -36.13 -39.29 13.85
CA THR A 112 -37.50 -39.87 13.75
C THR A 112 -38.58 -38.84 13.34
N THR A 113 -39.42 -39.28 12.42
CA THR A 113 -40.71 -38.71 11.99
C THR A 113 -41.71 -38.52 13.13
N THR A 114 -42.46 -37.41 13.13
CA THR A 114 -43.92 -37.40 13.35
C THR A 114 -44.55 -36.06 12.96
N THR A 115 -45.58 -36.15 12.13
CA THR A 115 -46.53 -35.11 11.73
C THR A 115 -47.57 -34.85 12.83
N ALA A 116 -47.85 -33.59 13.17
CA ALA A 116 -49.21 -33.07 13.40
C ALA A 116 -49.21 -31.57 13.78
N THR A 117 -49.78 -30.77 12.88
CA THR A 117 -50.64 -29.58 13.07
C THR A 117 -50.66 -28.88 14.44
N ASN A 118 -50.40 -27.56 14.46
CA ASN A 118 -51.20 -26.67 15.29
C ASN A 118 -51.29 -25.23 14.79
N THR A 119 -52.54 -24.77 14.73
CA THR A 119 -53.02 -23.44 14.39
C THR A 119 -52.56 -22.41 15.43
N GLY A 120 -51.48 -21.70 15.16
CA GLY A 120 -50.96 -20.64 16.05
C GLY A 120 -50.34 -19.41 15.37
N ASN A 121 -50.24 -19.37 14.04
CA ASN A 121 -49.35 -18.43 13.36
C ASN A 121 -49.94 -17.08 12.89
N ARG A 122 -51.23 -16.79 13.08
CA ARG A 122 -51.81 -15.56 12.50
C ARG A 122 -51.47 -14.25 13.24
N LYS A 123 -50.97 -14.27 14.48
CA LYS A 123 -50.56 -13.04 15.22
C LYS A 123 -49.06 -12.72 15.11
N ALA A 124 -48.19 -13.72 15.03
CA ALA A 124 -46.75 -13.53 14.83
C ALA A 124 -46.39 -13.04 13.42
N ASP A 125 -47.21 -13.38 12.43
CA ASP A 125 -46.97 -12.96 11.04
C ASP A 125 -47.28 -11.48 10.82
N ARG A 126 -48.26 -10.92 11.55
CA ARG A 126 -48.62 -9.49 11.50
C ARG A 126 -47.55 -8.59 12.10
N SER A 127 -46.87 -9.01 13.17
CA SER A 127 -45.77 -8.23 13.76
C SER A 127 -44.53 -8.29 12.86
N ARG A 128 -44.23 -9.45 12.26
CA ARG A 128 -43.16 -9.59 11.26
C ARG A 128 -43.38 -8.74 10.01
N THR A 129 -44.61 -8.67 9.49
CA THR A 129 -44.94 -7.77 8.36
C THR A 129 -44.87 -6.30 8.74
N LEU A 130 -45.21 -5.93 9.98
CA LEU A 130 -45.07 -4.55 10.45
C LEU A 130 -43.61 -4.13 10.66
N ILE A 131 -42.75 -5.05 11.12
CA ILE A 131 -41.32 -4.82 11.31
C ILE A 131 -40.60 -4.73 9.96
N SER A 132 -40.92 -5.62 9.01
CA SER A 132 -40.37 -5.54 7.65
C SER A 132 -40.82 -4.25 6.94
N GLU A 133 -42.07 -3.83 7.10
CA GLU A 133 -42.57 -2.58 6.54
C GLU A 133 -41.95 -1.34 7.22
N ARG A 134 -41.66 -1.39 8.53
CA ARG A 134 -40.95 -0.31 9.25
C ARG A 134 -39.48 -0.21 8.80
N ARG A 135 -38.79 -1.34 8.61
CA ARG A 135 -37.40 -1.40 8.09
C ARG A 135 -37.32 -0.90 6.65
N ARG A 136 -38.30 -1.27 5.81
CA ARG A 136 -38.44 -0.78 4.42
C ARG A 136 -38.66 0.74 4.38
N ARG A 137 -39.50 1.28 5.27
CA ARG A 137 -39.72 2.73 5.40
C ARG A 137 -38.50 3.47 5.91
N GLY A 138 -37.72 2.89 6.83
CA GLY A 138 -36.44 3.41 7.30
C GLY A 138 -35.41 3.51 6.17
N SER A 139 -35.16 2.39 5.47
CA SER A 139 -34.24 2.34 4.33
C SER A 139 -34.63 3.29 3.19
N MET A 140 -35.94 3.43 2.91
CA MET A 140 -36.40 4.38 1.90
C MET A 140 -36.21 5.84 2.33
N LYS A 141 -36.28 6.14 3.63
CA LYS A 141 -36.01 7.48 4.17
C LYS A 141 -34.51 7.81 4.10
N GLU A 142 -33.65 6.85 4.42
CA GLU A 142 -32.18 6.93 4.27
C GLU A 142 -31.79 7.28 2.83
N LYS A 143 -32.33 6.56 1.85
CA LYS A 143 -32.06 6.79 0.42
C LYS A 143 -32.54 8.16 -0.06
N LEU A 144 -33.67 8.66 0.45
CA LEU A 144 -34.13 10.02 0.15
C LEU A 144 -33.23 11.10 0.76
N TYR A 145 -32.61 10.86 1.92
CA TYR A 145 -31.60 11.76 2.49
C TYR A 145 -30.30 11.76 1.70
N GLN A 146 -29.84 10.59 1.22
CA GLN A 146 -28.71 10.50 0.30
C GLN A 146 -28.99 11.18 -1.04
N LEU A 147 -30.21 11.07 -1.57
CA LEU A 147 -30.58 11.78 -2.81
C LEU A 147 -30.51 13.31 -2.61
N ARG A 148 -30.86 13.81 -1.42
CA ARG A 148 -30.76 15.23 -1.07
C ARG A 148 -29.33 15.74 -1.02
N THR A 149 -28.35 14.94 -0.60
CA THR A 149 -26.96 15.40 -0.59
C THR A 149 -26.38 15.55 -2.00
N LEU A 150 -26.99 14.88 -2.99
CA LEU A 150 -26.52 14.88 -4.38
C LEU A 150 -27.22 15.91 -5.28
N VAL A 151 -28.47 16.28 -4.99
CA VAL A 151 -29.25 17.23 -5.80
C VAL A 151 -29.19 18.64 -5.20
N PRO A 152 -28.61 19.64 -5.89
CA PRO A 152 -28.61 21.02 -5.43
C PRO A 152 -30.01 21.61 -5.59
N ASN A 153 -30.61 22.09 -4.48
CA ASN A 153 -31.92 22.75 -4.37
C ASN A 153 -33.16 21.83 -4.35
N ILE A 154 -33.36 21.11 -3.23
CA ILE A 154 -34.67 20.52 -2.91
C ILE A 154 -35.56 21.56 -2.24
N THR A 155 -36.74 21.79 -2.81
CA THR A 155 -37.65 22.87 -2.38
C THR A 155 -38.60 22.45 -1.26
N LYS A 156 -38.99 21.17 -1.19
CA LYS A 156 -39.92 20.62 -0.18
C LYS A 156 -39.52 19.22 0.30
N MET A 157 -39.85 18.91 1.55
CA MET A 157 -39.43 17.68 2.26
C MET A 157 -40.36 16.47 2.08
N ASP A 158 -41.36 16.56 1.21
CA ASP A 158 -42.24 15.44 0.89
C ASP A 158 -41.63 14.52 -0.19
N LYS A 159 -41.95 13.23 -0.12
CA LYS A 159 -41.35 12.19 -0.98
C LYS A 159 -41.57 12.43 -2.48
N ALA A 160 -42.73 12.98 -2.84
CA ALA A 160 -43.07 13.26 -4.23
C ALA A 160 -42.24 14.44 -4.77
N SER A 161 -42.09 15.51 -3.98
CA SER A 161 -41.29 16.67 -4.38
C SER A 161 -39.80 16.37 -4.47
N ILE A 162 -39.22 15.56 -3.58
CA ILE A 162 -37.80 15.17 -3.66
C ILE A 162 -37.49 14.43 -4.96
N ILE A 163 -38.36 13.49 -5.36
CA ILE A 163 -38.19 12.72 -6.60
C ILE A 163 -38.46 13.59 -7.82
N GLY A 164 -39.44 14.49 -7.75
CA GLY A 164 -39.74 15.47 -8.80
C GLY A 164 -38.57 16.43 -9.06
N ASP A 165 -38.01 17.01 -8.01
CA ASP A 165 -36.86 17.93 -8.10
C ASP A 165 -35.62 17.20 -8.62
N ALA A 166 -35.39 15.96 -8.18
CA ALA A 166 -34.29 15.13 -8.69
C ALA A 166 -34.45 14.79 -10.18
N ALA A 167 -35.67 14.46 -10.63
CA ALA A 167 -35.96 14.17 -12.03
C ALA A 167 -35.78 15.43 -12.92
N LEU A 168 -36.23 16.59 -12.45
CA LEU A 168 -36.01 17.88 -13.12
C LEU A 168 -34.52 18.20 -13.25
N TYR A 169 -33.75 17.99 -12.19
CA TYR A 169 -32.30 18.21 -12.20
C TYR A 169 -31.57 17.29 -13.20
N VAL A 170 -31.93 16.01 -13.24
CA VAL A 170 -31.38 15.07 -14.24
C VAL A 170 -31.75 15.48 -15.66
N GLN A 171 -32.99 15.96 -15.88
CA GLN A 171 -33.43 16.44 -17.18
C GLN A 171 -32.67 17.70 -17.61
N GLU A 172 -32.39 18.60 -16.67
CA GLU A 172 -31.58 19.79 -16.91
C GLU A 172 -30.12 19.43 -17.24
N LEU A 173 -29.51 18.49 -16.52
CA LEU A 173 -28.18 17.96 -16.85
C LEU A 173 -28.14 17.31 -18.23
N GLN A 174 -29.17 16.55 -18.61
CA GLN A 174 -29.27 15.98 -19.96
C GLN A 174 -29.42 17.05 -21.03
N MET A 175 -30.14 18.15 -20.74
CA MET A 175 -30.28 19.29 -21.64
C MET A 175 -28.95 20.04 -21.79
N GLN A 176 -28.22 20.25 -20.70
CA GLN A 176 -26.87 20.84 -20.72
C GLN A 176 -25.89 19.97 -21.50
N ALA A 177 -25.90 18.65 -21.29
CA ALA A 177 -25.07 17.71 -22.05
C ALA A 177 -25.39 17.75 -23.55
N LYS A 178 -26.67 17.83 -23.93
CA LYS A 178 -27.07 18.03 -25.34
C LYS A 178 -26.63 19.38 -25.88
N LYS A 179 -26.79 20.46 -25.12
CA LYS A 179 -26.37 21.82 -25.50
C LYS A 179 -24.86 21.88 -25.74
N LEU A 180 -24.06 21.36 -24.81
CA LEU A 180 -22.60 21.24 -24.95
C LEU A 180 -22.22 20.39 -26.16
N LYS A 181 -22.94 19.30 -26.43
CA LYS A 181 -22.72 18.48 -27.63
C LYS A 181 -23.00 19.25 -28.92
N TYR A 182 -24.04 20.09 -28.94
CA TYR A 182 -24.33 20.97 -30.08
C TYR A 182 -23.32 22.11 -30.21
N GLU A 183 -22.85 22.69 -29.10
CA GLU A 183 -21.80 23.71 -29.11
C GLU A 183 -20.47 23.14 -29.60
N ILE A 184 -20.09 21.94 -29.19
CA ILE A 184 -18.90 21.23 -29.71
C ILE A 184 -19.07 20.97 -31.21
N ALA A 185 -20.22 20.44 -31.65
CA ALA A 185 -20.48 20.22 -33.07
C ALA A 185 -20.50 21.53 -33.89
N GLY A 186 -20.98 22.63 -33.30
CA GLY A 186 -20.99 23.96 -33.92
C GLY A 186 -19.61 24.62 -33.96
N LEU A 187 -18.76 24.37 -32.95
CA LEU A 187 -17.36 24.78 -32.92
C LEU A 187 -16.53 23.98 -33.92
N GLU A 188 -16.77 22.67 -34.06
CA GLU A 188 -16.18 21.82 -35.11
C GLU A 188 -16.63 22.26 -36.51
N ALA A 189 -17.91 22.67 -36.67
CA ALA A 189 -18.42 23.24 -37.92
C ALA A 189 -17.84 24.64 -38.23
N SER A 190 -17.55 25.45 -37.20
CA SER A 190 -16.91 26.76 -37.37
C SER A 190 -15.41 26.64 -37.66
N LEU A 191 -14.74 25.65 -37.07
CA LEU A 191 -13.35 25.30 -37.34
C LEU A 191 -13.16 24.79 -38.78
N THR A 192 -14.17 24.11 -39.32
CA THR A 192 -14.23 23.70 -40.73
C THR A 192 -14.71 24.81 -41.68
N GLY A 193 -15.43 25.81 -41.17
CA GLY A 193 -15.88 27.01 -41.91
C GLY A 193 -14.78 28.05 -42.17
N LEU A 194 -13.76 28.12 -41.31
CA LEU A 194 -12.62 29.03 -41.49
C LEU A 194 -11.67 28.61 -42.63
N GLY A 195 -11.80 27.38 -43.15
CA GLY A 195 -11.09 26.88 -44.33
C GLY A 195 -11.74 27.21 -45.69
N LYS A 196 -12.83 28.00 -45.71
CA LYS A 196 -13.63 28.28 -46.93
C LYS A 196 -13.68 29.75 -47.36
N HIS A 197 -12.67 30.56 -47.05
CA HIS A 197 -12.50 31.89 -47.64
C HIS A 197 -11.11 32.07 -48.27
N GLN A 198 -10.75 31.17 -49.18
CA GLN A 198 -9.93 31.56 -50.34
C GLN A 198 -10.23 30.69 -51.55
N ALA A 199 -11.45 30.83 -52.08
CA ALA A 199 -11.72 30.49 -53.46
C ALA A 199 -12.87 31.37 -53.95
N THR A 200 -12.54 32.40 -54.72
CA THR A 200 -13.47 32.97 -55.69
C THR A 200 -12.67 33.35 -56.91
N ILE A 201 -12.84 32.60 -58.00
CA ILE A 201 -13.19 33.09 -59.35
C ILE A 201 -13.36 31.85 -60.26
N ASN A 202 -14.59 31.68 -60.73
CA ASN A 202 -15.11 31.13 -62.01
C ASN A 202 -14.10 30.52 -63.02
N GLU A 203 -14.39 29.45 -63.78
CA GLU A 203 -15.56 29.20 -64.63
C GLU A 203 -15.57 27.73 -65.16
N LYS A 204 -16.74 27.17 -65.49
CA LYS A 204 -16.92 25.90 -66.26
C LYS A 204 -16.87 26.19 -67.79
N PRO A 205 -17.06 25.21 -68.71
CA PRO A 205 -16.27 24.02 -69.04
C PRO A 205 -16.00 23.90 -70.56
N LYS A 206 -14.92 23.25 -71.04
CA LYS A 206 -14.88 22.68 -72.41
C LYS A 206 -13.72 21.70 -72.66
N LYS A 207 -14.12 20.45 -72.96
CA LYS A 207 -13.50 19.44 -73.84
C LYS A 207 -12.46 20.00 -74.84
N ILE A 208 -11.30 19.34 -74.98
CA ILE A 208 -10.76 18.71 -76.22
C ILE A 208 -9.24 18.43 -76.14
N ARG A 209 -8.91 17.19 -76.55
CA ARG A 209 -7.66 16.68 -77.16
C ARG A 209 -6.36 16.62 -76.35
N ILE A 210 -5.94 15.36 -76.20
CA ILE A 210 -4.57 14.86 -76.27
C ILE A 210 -3.75 15.72 -77.24
N ALA A 211 -2.73 16.38 -76.70
CA ALA A 211 -1.51 16.72 -77.42
C ALA A 211 -0.38 15.99 -76.70
N GLN A 212 0.17 14.98 -77.36
CA GLN A 212 1.51 14.49 -77.06
C GLN A 212 2.45 15.67 -77.21
N ASN A 213 3.04 16.13 -76.11
CA ASN A 213 4.27 16.90 -76.14
C ASN A 213 5.33 16.10 -75.40
N ASN A 214 6.19 15.48 -76.21
CA ASN A 214 7.53 15.08 -75.82
C ASN A 214 8.19 16.26 -75.10
N ASN A 215 8.49 16.11 -73.82
CA ASN A 215 9.60 16.82 -73.19
C ASN A 215 10.31 15.85 -72.25
N GLN A 216 11.48 15.46 -72.73
CA GLN A 216 12.52 14.68 -72.10
C GLN A 216 12.91 15.33 -70.74
N PHE A 217 12.59 14.68 -69.62
CA PHE A 217 13.08 15.10 -68.30
C PHE A 217 14.41 14.40 -68.01
N CYS A 218 15.49 15.18 -68.04
CA CYS A 218 16.85 14.76 -67.74
C CYS A 218 17.00 14.36 -66.25
N ASN A 219 17.34 13.10 -65.99
CA ASN A 219 17.93 12.65 -64.73
C ASN A 219 19.31 13.30 -64.55
N LYS A 220 19.38 14.44 -63.87
CA LYS A 220 20.66 15.11 -63.58
C LYS A 220 21.05 14.87 -62.12
N ILE A 221 22.15 14.14 -61.92
CA ILE A 221 22.89 14.17 -60.65
C ILE A 221 23.39 15.61 -60.49
N LEU A 222 22.98 16.27 -59.42
CA LEU A 222 23.36 17.65 -59.11
C LEU A 222 24.76 17.71 -58.50
N GLN A 223 25.08 16.78 -57.60
CA GLN A 223 26.34 16.77 -56.86
C GLN A 223 26.61 15.38 -56.28
N MET A 224 27.85 14.89 -56.36
CA MET A 224 28.29 13.66 -55.69
C MET A 224 29.56 13.96 -54.90
N GLU A 225 29.52 13.67 -53.61
CA GLU A 225 30.64 13.83 -52.68
C GLU A 225 31.02 12.45 -52.15
N VAL A 226 32.32 12.14 -52.18
CA VAL A 226 32.87 10.90 -51.65
C VAL A 226 33.93 11.27 -50.62
N PHE A 227 33.73 10.79 -49.40
CA PHE A 227 34.65 10.97 -48.28
C PHE A 227 35.15 9.60 -47.84
N GLN A 228 36.47 9.40 -47.86
CA GLN A 228 37.04 8.21 -47.25
C GLN A 228 37.03 8.40 -45.72
N VAL A 229 36.31 7.54 -45.01
CA VAL A 229 36.16 7.61 -43.55
C VAL A 229 37.19 6.71 -42.87
N GLU A 230 37.55 5.58 -43.50
CA GLU A 230 38.53 4.59 -43.01
C GLU A 230 39.31 3.95 -44.18
N GLU A 231 40.36 3.14 -43.91
CA GLU A 231 41.17 2.48 -44.96
C GLU A 231 40.34 1.63 -45.95
N ARG A 232 39.19 1.12 -45.51
CA ARG A 232 38.26 0.31 -46.33
C ARG A 232 36.83 0.84 -46.35
N GLY A 233 36.59 2.03 -45.78
CA GLY A 233 35.26 2.61 -45.58
C GLY A 233 35.10 3.94 -46.32
N PHE A 234 34.06 4.04 -47.16
CA PHE A 234 33.72 5.23 -47.93
C PHE A 234 32.33 5.73 -47.51
N TYR A 235 32.21 7.04 -47.27
CA TYR A 235 30.94 7.74 -47.13
C TYR A 235 30.65 8.48 -48.42
N MET A 236 29.49 8.24 -49.01
CA MET A 236 29.07 8.90 -50.24
C MET A 236 27.79 9.68 -49.97
N LYS A 237 27.73 10.89 -50.53
CA LYS A 237 26.54 11.74 -50.55
C LYS A 237 26.25 12.12 -51.98
N LEU A 238 25.07 11.75 -52.45
CA LEU A 238 24.59 11.98 -53.80
C LEU A 238 23.36 12.88 -53.75
N VAL A 239 23.37 13.97 -54.51
CA VAL A 239 22.28 14.93 -54.63
C VAL A 239 21.75 14.84 -56.06
N CYS A 240 20.45 14.57 -56.22
CA CYS A 240 19.79 14.43 -57.51
C CYS A 240 18.52 15.28 -57.57
N ASN A 241 18.12 15.69 -58.77
CA ASN A 241 16.83 16.35 -58.98
C ASN A 241 15.66 15.43 -58.59
N LYS A 242 14.59 16.03 -58.05
CA LYS A 242 13.36 15.32 -57.74
C LYS A 242 12.60 14.98 -59.03
N GLY A 243 12.22 13.72 -59.19
CA GLY A 243 11.45 13.22 -60.32
C GLY A 243 10.74 11.92 -59.96
N GLU A 244 9.67 11.59 -60.68
CA GLU A 244 8.94 10.34 -60.50
C GLU A 244 9.85 9.15 -60.86
N GLY A 245 9.93 8.14 -59.99
CA GLY A 245 10.81 6.98 -60.18
C GLY A 245 12.30 7.17 -59.84
N VAL A 246 12.78 8.40 -59.59
CA VAL A 246 14.21 8.68 -59.32
C VAL A 246 14.70 7.95 -58.06
N ALA A 247 13.91 7.94 -56.99
CA ALA A 247 14.26 7.23 -55.75
C ALA A 247 14.45 5.72 -55.98
N VAL A 248 13.63 5.12 -56.85
CA VAL A 248 13.71 3.69 -57.18
C VAL A 248 14.96 3.41 -58.02
N SER A 249 15.25 4.25 -59.02
CA SER A 249 16.48 4.14 -59.83
C SER A 249 17.75 4.30 -59.00
N LEU A 250 17.75 5.20 -58.00
CA LEU A 250 18.86 5.41 -57.08
C LEU A 250 19.16 4.16 -56.24
N TYR A 251 18.12 3.53 -55.68
CA TYR A 251 18.30 2.28 -54.92
C TYR A 251 18.68 1.10 -55.82
N ARG A 252 18.15 1.02 -57.05
CA ARG A 252 18.52 -0.02 -58.01
C ARG A 252 20.00 0.10 -58.44
N ALA A 253 20.52 1.31 -58.59
CA ALA A 253 21.93 1.52 -58.85
C ALA A 253 22.81 1.23 -57.62
N LEU A 254 22.32 1.53 -56.40
CA LEU A 254 23.03 1.15 -55.19
C LEU A 254 23.17 -0.38 -55.07
N GLU A 255 22.17 -1.12 -55.54
CA GLU A 255 22.17 -2.58 -55.56
C GLU A 255 23.12 -3.19 -56.62
N SER A 256 23.49 -2.43 -57.67
CA SER A 256 24.46 -2.90 -58.67
C SER A 256 25.92 -2.88 -58.16
N LEU A 257 26.19 -2.29 -56.99
CA LEU A 257 27.50 -2.24 -56.35
C LEU A 257 27.83 -3.56 -55.64
N THR A 258 28.00 -4.65 -56.38
CA THR A 258 28.21 -6.00 -55.83
C THR A 258 29.55 -6.20 -55.13
N SER A 259 30.52 -5.30 -55.32
CA SER A 259 31.86 -5.36 -54.71
C SER A 259 31.96 -4.65 -53.34
N PHE A 260 30.92 -3.93 -52.92
CA PHE A 260 30.88 -3.17 -51.68
C PHE A 260 29.74 -3.64 -50.79
N LEU A 261 29.97 -3.70 -49.48
CA LEU A 261 28.92 -3.95 -48.49
C LEU A 261 28.36 -2.61 -48.03
N VAL A 262 27.10 -2.34 -48.34
CA VAL A 262 26.39 -1.14 -47.87
C VAL A 262 26.07 -1.32 -46.39
N GLN A 263 26.71 -0.56 -45.51
CA GLN A 263 26.44 -0.63 -44.07
C GLN A 263 25.20 0.18 -43.67
N SER A 264 25.02 1.34 -44.30
CA SER A 264 23.86 2.19 -44.08
C SER A 264 23.55 2.99 -45.34
N SER A 265 22.27 3.23 -45.62
CA SER A 265 21.83 4.16 -46.66
C SER A 265 20.62 4.94 -46.15
N ASN A 266 20.61 6.24 -46.40
CA ASN A 266 19.55 7.15 -46.00
C ASN A 266 19.21 8.06 -47.18
N LEU A 267 17.95 8.03 -47.62
CA LEU A 267 17.43 8.89 -48.67
C LEU A 267 16.58 9.99 -48.03
N PHE A 268 17.06 11.22 -48.12
CA PHE A 268 16.38 12.41 -47.63
C PHE A 268 15.80 13.19 -48.81
N SER A 269 14.53 13.58 -48.73
CA SER A 269 13.92 14.51 -49.69
C SER A 269 14.06 15.94 -49.16
N ALA A 270 14.92 16.75 -49.79
CA ALA A 270 14.90 18.20 -49.64
C ALA A 270 13.94 18.82 -50.68
N SER A 271 13.54 20.08 -50.51
CA SER A 271 12.46 20.75 -51.26
C SER A 271 12.50 20.54 -52.78
N GLU A 272 13.68 20.57 -53.41
CA GLU A 272 13.85 20.36 -54.87
C GLU A 272 14.81 19.20 -55.25
N SER A 273 15.36 18.48 -54.27
CA SER A 273 16.38 17.44 -54.52
C SER A 273 16.27 16.24 -53.59
N PHE A 274 16.57 15.05 -54.12
CA PHE A 274 16.86 13.87 -53.31
C PHE A 274 18.33 13.86 -52.91
N ILE A 275 18.60 13.67 -51.61
CA ILE A 275 19.94 13.49 -51.06
C ILE A 275 20.04 12.05 -50.56
N LEU A 276 20.80 11.21 -51.26
CA LEU A 276 21.12 9.85 -50.86
C LEU A 276 22.49 9.83 -50.20
N THR A 277 22.55 9.53 -48.91
CA THR A 277 23.81 9.33 -48.17
C THR A 277 23.97 7.85 -47.83
N PHE A 278 25.13 7.26 -48.12
CA PHE A 278 25.38 5.86 -47.82
C PHE A 278 26.85 5.59 -47.47
N THR A 279 27.08 4.58 -46.63
CA THR A 279 28.41 4.11 -46.25
C THR A 279 28.70 2.75 -46.88
N LEU A 280 29.86 2.64 -47.54
CA LEU A 280 30.35 1.45 -48.22
C LEU A 280 31.59 0.92 -47.52
N THR A 281 31.67 -0.40 -47.32
CA THR A 281 32.87 -1.07 -46.84
C THR A 281 33.32 -2.13 -47.85
N LEU A 282 34.62 -2.23 -48.10
CA LEU A 282 35.20 -3.18 -49.06
C LEU A 282 35.04 -4.63 -48.56
N SER A 283 34.38 -5.49 -49.34
CA SER A 283 34.13 -6.90 -48.99
C SER A 283 35.40 -7.74 -49.11
N ALA A 284 35.86 -8.34 -48.02
CA ALA A 284 36.99 -9.27 -48.00
C ALA A 284 36.50 -10.72 -48.15
N ILE A 285 36.15 -11.14 -49.36
CA ILE A 285 35.85 -12.55 -49.65
C ILE A 285 36.73 -13.03 -50.80
N MET A 286 37.94 -13.47 -50.46
CA MET A 286 38.69 -14.54 -51.16
C MET A 286 39.70 -15.17 -50.19
N ALA A 287 39.24 -16.02 -49.26
CA ALA A 287 40.01 -17.14 -48.66
C ALA A 287 39.17 -17.99 -47.67
N GLY A 288 38.83 -19.21 -48.08
CA GLY A 288 38.63 -20.49 -47.35
C GLY A 288 38.20 -20.60 -45.86
N HIS A 289 37.00 -21.18 -45.69
CA HIS A 289 36.54 -22.19 -44.69
C HIS A 289 36.27 -21.81 -43.21
N PRO A 290 35.36 -22.56 -42.52
CA PRO A 290 34.18 -21.96 -41.88
C PRO A 290 34.16 -22.09 -40.35
N HIS A 291 33.93 -20.98 -39.66
CA HIS A 291 33.48 -20.98 -38.27
C HIS A 291 32.30 -20.02 -38.14
N HIS A 292 31.16 -20.56 -37.72
CA HIS A 292 29.89 -19.85 -37.50
C HIS A 292 30.05 -18.62 -36.59
N PRO A 293 29.68 -17.42 -37.04
CA PRO A 293 29.16 -16.37 -36.18
C PRO A 293 27.64 -16.35 -36.30
N GLN A 294 26.94 -16.72 -35.23
CA GLN A 294 25.50 -16.51 -35.12
C GLN A 294 25.24 -14.99 -34.97
N SER A 295 24.82 -14.37 -36.06
CA SER A 295 24.20 -13.04 -36.06
C SER A 295 22.68 -13.24 -36.07
N TYR A 296 22.05 -12.70 -35.03
CA TYR A 296 20.63 -12.82 -34.73
C TYR A 296 19.81 -11.99 -35.71
N SER A 297 19.06 -12.65 -36.58
CA SER A 297 18.11 -12.02 -37.50
C SER A 297 16.76 -11.82 -36.79
N PHE A 298 16.36 -10.56 -36.70
CA PHE A 298 15.13 -10.09 -36.07
C PHE A 298 13.98 -9.91 -37.08
N ILE A 299 12.83 -10.43 -36.68
CA ILE A 299 11.44 -10.15 -37.05
C ILE A 299 10.98 -10.52 -38.47
N ASP A 300 10.27 -11.64 -38.53
CA ASP A 300 9.31 -12.01 -39.58
C ASP A 300 8.01 -11.20 -39.43
N ILE A 301 7.43 -10.69 -40.52
CA ILE A 301 5.98 -10.58 -40.82
C ILE A 301 5.81 -10.01 -42.25
N ASP A 302 5.09 -10.78 -43.07
CA ASP A 302 4.74 -10.63 -44.49
C ASP A 302 5.89 -10.51 -45.50
N ALA A 303 6.49 -11.68 -45.74
CA ALA A 303 7.35 -11.94 -46.88
C ALA A 303 6.57 -11.81 -48.20
N GLN A 304 6.87 -10.77 -48.98
CA GLN A 304 7.10 -11.01 -50.41
C GLN A 304 8.56 -11.41 -50.57
N TYR A 305 8.79 -12.69 -50.81
CA TYR A 305 10.09 -13.28 -51.10
C TYR A 305 10.74 -12.56 -52.30
N THR A 306 11.63 -11.61 -52.03
CA THR A 306 12.70 -11.18 -52.93
C THR A 306 13.94 -10.94 -52.08
N ASN A 307 15.07 -11.47 -52.53
CA ASN A 307 16.32 -11.67 -51.80
C ASN A 307 16.73 -10.53 -50.83
N GLY A 308 16.84 -10.87 -49.53
CA GLY A 308 17.93 -10.39 -48.69
C GLY A 308 17.84 -9.05 -47.93
N SER A 309 16.72 -8.31 -47.92
CA SER A 309 16.56 -7.18 -46.98
C SER A 309 15.10 -6.94 -46.54
N ILE A 310 14.87 -6.85 -45.22
CA ILE A 310 13.55 -6.55 -44.63
C ILE A 310 13.45 -5.03 -44.47
N ARG A 311 12.58 -4.38 -45.24
CA ARG A 311 12.20 -2.97 -45.02
C ARG A 311 10.98 -2.91 -44.09
N LYS A 312 11.13 -2.27 -42.94
CA LYS A 312 10.00 -1.91 -42.05
C LYS A 312 9.81 -0.40 -42.00
N CYS A 313 8.61 0.05 -42.34
CA CYS A 313 8.21 1.45 -42.17
C CYS A 313 7.41 1.56 -40.87
N ILE A 314 7.98 2.24 -39.86
CA ILE A 314 7.28 2.55 -38.61
C ILE A 314 6.85 4.01 -38.67
N THR A 315 5.56 4.26 -38.49
CA THR A 315 5.03 5.62 -38.34
C THR A 315 5.25 6.05 -36.89
N ILE A 316 6.00 7.13 -36.70
CA ILE A 316 6.28 7.73 -35.37
C ILE A 316 5.45 9.02 -35.27
N PRO A 317 4.68 9.24 -34.17
CA PRO A 317 4.52 8.36 -33.02
C PRO A 317 3.70 7.09 -33.34
N PRO A 318 4.01 5.94 -32.70
CA PRO A 318 3.23 4.71 -32.89
C PRO A 318 1.78 4.93 -32.44
N ALA A 319 0.85 4.21 -33.08
CA ALA A 319 -0.56 4.24 -32.67
C ALA A 319 -0.70 3.75 -31.22
N ILE A 320 -1.37 4.54 -30.38
CA ILE A 320 -1.61 4.23 -28.96
C ILE A 320 -2.45 2.95 -28.80
N TYR A 321 -3.39 2.72 -29.73
CA TYR A 321 -4.24 1.55 -29.77
C TYR A 321 -3.70 0.55 -30.78
N SER A 322 -3.47 -0.68 -30.34
CA SER A 322 -3.20 -1.78 -31.27
C SER A 322 -4.51 -2.30 -31.86
N ALA A 323 -4.53 -2.61 -33.16
CA ALA A 323 -5.71 -3.08 -33.89
C ALA A 323 -6.18 -4.51 -33.51
N GLY A 324 -5.80 -5.04 -32.35
CA GLY A 324 -6.02 -6.44 -31.97
C GLY A 324 -7.42 -6.75 -31.45
N LEU A 325 -7.72 -6.38 -30.19
CA LEU A 325 -8.91 -6.89 -29.49
C LEU A 325 -10.22 -6.19 -29.89
N PHE A 326 -10.14 -4.92 -30.30
CA PHE A 326 -11.31 -4.06 -30.50
C PHE A 326 -11.66 -3.79 -31.97
N GLN A 327 -10.90 -4.37 -32.92
CA GLN A 327 -11.11 -4.17 -34.35
C GLN A 327 -11.63 -5.46 -35.00
N LYS A 328 -12.87 -5.43 -35.50
CA LYS A 328 -13.57 -6.59 -36.08
C LYS A 328 -12.92 -7.19 -37.34
N ASN A 329 -11.91 -6.53 -37.93
CA ASN A 329 -11.29 -6.90 -39.22
C ASN A 329 -9.77 -7.14 -39.12
N ALA A 330 -9.27 -7.72 -38.02
CA ALA A 330 -7.88 -8.16 -37.95
C ALA A 330 -7.75 -9.58 -38.52
N THR A 331 -7.17 -9.73 -39.71
CA THR A 331 -6.78 -11.02 -40.30
C THR A 331 -5.55 -11.62 -39.63
N ALA A 332 -4.81 -10.83 -38.85
CA ALA A 332 -3.73 -11.29 -37.98
C ALA A 332 -4.28 -11.64 -36.59
N GLY A 333 -3.89 -12.80 -36.03
CA GLY A 333 -4.41 -13.26 -34.74
C GLY A 333 -4.21 -12.24 -33.60
N ILE A 334 -5.11 -12.26 -32.60
CA ILE A 334 -5.17 -11.31 -31.47
C ILE A 334 -3.80 -11.08 -30.77
N LEU A 335 -2.95 -12.11 -30.71
CA LEU A 335 -1.61 -12.07 -30.08
C LEU A 335 -0.50 -11.48 -30.97
N SER A 336 -0.82 -11.05 -32.19
CA SER A 336 0.15 -10.43 -33.10
C SER A 336 0.50 -8.99 -32.73
N HIS A 337 -0.28 -8.38 -31.83
CA HIS A 337 -0.13 -7.00 -31.39
C HIS A 337 0.48 -6.90 -29.97
N PRO A 338 1.34 -5.89 -29.72
CA PRO A 338 2.12 -5.82 -28.48
C PRO A 338 1.28 -5.54 -27.23
N LEU A 339 0.22 -4.73 -27.31
CA LEU A 339 -0.60 -4.37 -26.14
C LEU A 339 -1.46 -5.55 -25.63
N PRO A 340 -2.29 -6.24 -26.45
CA PRO A 340 -3.04 -7.41 -26.01
C PRO A 340 -2.13 -8.56 -25.56
N LEU A 341 -0.94 -8.68 -26.17
CA LEU A 341 0.06 -9.66 -25.74
C LEU A 341 0.57 -9.35 -24.33
N LEU A 342 0.91 -8.09 -24.05
CA LEU A 342 1.33 -7.66 -22.71
C LEU A 342 0.22 -7.85 -21.67
N GLU A 343 -1.02 -7.45 -21.99
CA GLU A 343 -2.17 -7.66 -21.11
C GLU A 343 -2.38 -9.14 -20.77
N LEU A 344 -2.29 -10.02 -21.78
CA LEU A 344 -2.38 -11.46 -21.59
C LEU A 344 -1.23 -12.00 -20.73
N GLN A 345 0.00 -11.55 -20.96
CA GLN A 345 1.16 -11.91 -20.13
C GLN A 345 0.93 -11.51 -18.67
N LEU A 346 0.44 -10.30 -18.41
CA LEU A 346 0.13 -9.84 -17.05
C LEU A 346 -0.95 -10.71 -16.40
N ILE A 347 -2.05 -11.00 -17.10
CA ILE A 347 -3.12 -11.87 -16.59
C ILE A 347 -2.56 -13.25 -16.21
N VAL A 348 -1.73 -13.85 -17.07
CA VAL A 348 -1.12 -15.16 -16.79
C VAL A 348 -0.20 -15.09 -15.58
N ILE A 349 0.66 -14.08 -15.49
CA ILE A 349 1.58 -13.88 -14.36
C ILE A 349 0.81 -13.77 -13.05
N PHE A 350 -0.24 -12.94 -12.99
CA PHE A 350 -1.03 -12.77 -11.77
C PHE A 350 -1.81 -14.03 -11.40
N MET A 351 -2.47 -14.67 -12.37
CA MET A 351 -3.24 -15.89 -12.12
C MET A 351 -2.37 -17.03 -11.56
N VAL A 352 -1.20 -17.27 -12.17
CA VAL A 352 -0.27 -18.30 -11.70
C VAL A 352 0.32 -17.93 -10.32
N THR A 353 0.65 -16.65 -10.10
CA THR A 353 1.16 -16.18 -8.80
C THR A 353 0.13 -16.38 -7.69
N VAL A 354 -1.13 -16.02 -7.93
CA VAL A 354 -2.23 -16.18 -6.94
C VAL A 354 -2.46 -17.66 -6.64
N LEU A 355 -2.49 -18.52 -7.67
CA LEU A 355 -2.68 -19.96 -7.49
C LEU A 355 -1.56 -20.60 -6.64
N ILE A 356 -0.31 -20.27 -6.97
CA ILE A 356 0.86 -20.76 -6.24
C ILE A 356 0.88 -20.20 -4.81
N HIS A 357 0.58 -18.92 -4.64
CA HIS A 357 0.56 -18.29 -3.32
C HIS A 357 -0.54 -18.87 -2.44
N PHE A 358 -1.74 -19.13 -2.97
CA PHE A 358 -2.83 -19.77 -2.23
C PHE A 358 -2.42 -21.11 -1.62
N MET A 359 -1.67 -21.93 -2.37
CA MET A 359 -1.13 -23.20 -1.89
C MET A 359 -0.01 -23.02 -0.84
N LEU A 360 0.94 -22.10 -1.11
CA LEU A 360 2.11 -21.86 -0.25
C LEU A 360 1.78 -21.08 1.03
N LYS A 361 0.70 -20.29 1.03
CA LYS A 361 0.22 -19.50 2.18
C LYS A 361 -0.12 -20.39 3.37
N ARG A 362 -0.70 -21.58 3.14
CA ARG A 362 -1.00 -22.57 4.20
C ARG A 362 0.25 -23.01 4.97
N ILE A 363 1.40 -23.05 4.29
CA ILE A 363 2.69 -23.45 4.88
C ILE A 363 3.38 -22.26 5.57
N GLY A 364 2.95 -21.02 5.31
CA GLY A 364 3.55 -19.79 5.84
C GLY A 364 4.76 -19.31 5.04
N ILE A 365 4.80 -19.62 3.74
CA ILE A 365 5.86 -19.18 2.83
C ILE A 365 5.53 -17.77 2.30
N PRO A 366 6.52 -16.85 2.22
CA PRO A 366 6.30 -15.46 1.81
C PRO A 366 5.90 -15.34 0.33
N VAL A 367 5.19 -14.24 0.00
CA VAL A 367 4.70 -13.96 -1.36
C VAL A 367 5.85 -13.88 -2.37
N PHE A 368 7.00 -13.33 -1.97
CA PHE A 368 8.21 -13.24 -2.81
C PHE A 368 8.61 -14.59 -3.43
N VAL A 369 8.58 -15.67 -2.63
CA VAL A 369 8.93 -17.02 -3.11
C VAL A 369 7.91 -17.50 -4.14
N SER A 370 6.63 -17.18 -3.94
CA SER A 370 5.54 -17.54 -4.86
C SER A 370 5.72 -16.84 -6.22
N GLN A 371 6.06 -15.55 -6.21
CA GLN A 371 6.34 -14.73 -7.40
C GLN A 371 7.55 -15.24 -8.19
N LEU A 372 8.63 -15.62 -7.48
CA LEU A 372 9.86 -16.12 -8.09
C LEU A 372 9.66 -17.52 -8.68
N LEU A 373 8.94 -18.41 -7.98
CA LEU A 373 8.57 -19.73 -8.49
C LEU A 373 7.67 -19.63 -9.72
N THR A 374 6.75 -18.66 -9.73
CA THR A 374 5.94 -18.34 -10.92
C THR A 374 6.82 -17.99 -12.11
N GLY A 375 7.85 -17.16 -11.91
CA GLY A 375 8.82 -16.83 -12.94
C GLY A 375 9.58 -18.04 -13.47
N ILE A 376 10.03 -18.95 -12.60
CA ILE A 376 10.73 -20.18 -13.00
C ILE A 376 9.80 -21.11 -13.80
N ILE A 377 8.52 -21.21 -13.42
CA ILE A 377 7.52 -22.03 -14.10
C ILE A 377 7.19 -21.45 -15.49
N LEU A 378 7.01 -20.14 -15.59
CA LEU A 378 6.76 -19.44 -16.86
C LEU A 378 8.02 -19.32 -17.74
N GLY A 379 9.20 -19.46 -17.14
CA GLY A 379 10.48 -19.47 -17.83
C GLY A 379 10.74 -20.75 -18.64
N PRO A 380 11.94 -20.88 -19.23
CA PRO A 380 12.31 -21.99 -20.12
C PRO A 380 12.35 -23.36 -19.43
N THR A 381 12.23 -23.38 -18.10
CA THR A 381 12.34 -24.58 -17.27
C THR A 381 11.10 -25.46 -17.30
N ALA A 382 9.89 -24.90 -17.38
CA ALA A 382 8.63 -25.66 -17.34
C ALA A 382 7.70 -25.35 -18.52
N LEU A 383 6.85 -24.32 -18.43
CA LEU A 383 5.88 -23.97 -19.48
C LEU A 383 6.53 -23.37 -20.72
N GLY A 384 7.68 -22.72 -20.58
CA GLY A 384 8.45 -22.18 -21.71
C GLY A 384 9.08 -23.25 -22.61
N ARG A 385 8.84 -24.54 -22.36
CA ARG A 385 9.27 -25.65 -23.22
C ARG A 385 8.32 -25.90 -24.39
N ASP A 386 7.05 -25.56 -24.24
CA ASP A 386 6.10 -25.68 -25.33
C ASP A 386 6.40 -24.58 -26.36
N ASP A 387 6.70 -24.98 -27.59
CA ASP A 387 6.94 -24.07 -28.73
C ASP A 387 5.85 -23.00 -28.85
N PHE A 388 4.62 -23.34 -28.47
CA PHE A 388 3.49 -22.42 -28.45
C PHE A 388 3.63 -21.32 -27.38
N VAL A 389 4.06 -21.64 -26.17
CA VAL A 389 4.20 -20.68 -25.07
C VAL A 389 5.41 -19.78 -25.32
N GLU A 390 6.54 -20.35 -25.72
CA GLU A 390 7.77 -19.60 -26.01
C GLU A 390 7.59 -18.65 -27.20
N LYS A 391 7.09 -19.15 -28.34
CA LYS A 391 7.01 -18.36 -29.58
C LYS A 391 5.79 -17.45 -29.66
N LYS A 392 4.67 -17.80 -29.00
CA LYS A 392 3.39 -17.07 -29.13
C LYS A 392 3.04 -16.23 -27.90
N LEU A 393 3.25 -16.73 -26.68
CA LEU A 393 2.92 -16.00 -25.45
C LEU A 393 4.05 -15.09 -25.00
N PHE A 394 5.30 -15.51 -25.13
CA PHE A 394 6.49 -14.72 -24.78
C PHE A 394 7.29 -14.28 -25.99
N ARG A 395 6.61 -13.73 -27.01
CA ARG A 395 7.28 -13.12 -28.17
C ARG A 395 8.20 -11.99 -27.72
N GLN A 396 9.33 -11.84 -28.40
CA GLN A 396 10.39 -10.88 -28.08
C GLN A 396 9.91 -9.45 -27.82
N GLU A 397 9.01 -8.93 -28.67
CA GLU A 397 8.42 -7.59 -28.51
C GLU A 397 7.65 -7.42 -27.19
N GLY A 398 7.00 -8.47 -26.70
CA GLY A 398 6.31 -8.46 -25.41
C GLY A 398 7.28 -8.55 -24.22
N GLN A 399 8.37 -9.32 -24.36
CA GLN A 399 9.39 -9.45 -23.32
C GLN A 399 10.15 -8.14 -23.08
N GLU A 400 10.44 -7.37 -24.13
CA GLU A 400 11.08 -6.05 -23.99
C GLU A 400 10.17 -5.07 -23.25
N ALA A 401 8.88 -5.03 -23.57
CA ALA A 401 7.89 -4.23 -22.86
C ALA A 401 7.78 -4.63 -21.37
N LEU A 402 7.75 -5.94 -21.09
CA LEU A 402 7.73 -6.48 -19.74
C LEU A 402 9.01 -6.13 -18.96
N GLY A 403 10.17 -6.17 -19.62
CA GLY A 403 11.47 -5.74 -19.09
C GLY A 403 11.49 -4.25 -18.72
N MET A 404 10.93 -3.38 -19.55
CA MET A 404 10.84 -1.94 -19.26
C MET A 404 9.91 -1.66 -18.07
N ILE A 405 8.73 -2.29 -18.02
CA ILE A 405 7.76 -2.11 -16.94
C ILE A 405 8.34 -2.64 -15.62
N SER A 406 9.01 -3.79 -15.64
CA SER A 406 9.65 -4.36 -14.46
C SER A 406 10.77 -3.48 -13.91
N ALA A 407 11.64 -2.94 -14.77
CA ALA A 407 12.71 -2.03 -14.36
C ALA A 407 12.16 -0.72 -13.75
N PHE A 408 11.13 -0.14 -14.38
CA PHE A 408 10.42 1.02 -13.82
C PHE A 408 9.77 0.70 -12.46
N GLY A 409 9.10 -0.44 -12.38
CA GLY A 409 8.47 -0.92 -11.17
C GLY A 409 9.43 -1.06 -9.99
N TYR A 410 10.60 -1.65 -10.24
CA TYR A 410 11.63 -1.84 -9.21
C TYR A 410 12.31 -0.53 -8.81
N MET A 411 12.50 0.40 -9.76
CA MET A 411 12.96 1.76 -9.46
C MET A 411 12.02 2.45 -8.47
N MET A 412 10.71 2.34 -8.69
CA MET A 412 9.71 2.93 -7.82
C MET A 412 9.59 2.22 -6.48
N TYR A 413 9.77 0.90 -6.45
CA TYR A 413 9.87 0.13 -5.21
C TYR A 413 11.02 0.62 -4.31
N LEU A 414 12.22 0.81 -4.86
CA LEU A 414 13.35 1.30 -4.06
C LEU A 414 13.16 2.75 -3.60
N PHE A 415 12.51 3.59 -4.40
CA PHE A 415 12.14 4.94 -3.98
C PHE A 415 11.19 4.92 -2.78
N ILE A 416 10.06 4.20 -2.86
CA ILE A 416 9.09 4.13 -1.75
C ILE A 416 9.72 3.48 -0.51
N MET A 417 10.52 2.44 -0.69
CA MET A 417 11.25 1.84 0.43
C MET A 417 12.28 2.81 1.03
N GLY A 418 12.88 3.68 0.23
CA GLY A 418 13.72 4.78 0.72
C GLY A 418 12.94 5.82 1.53
N VAL A 419 11.70 6.14 1.14
CA VAL A 419 10.82 7.05 1.92
C VAL A 419 10.40 6.42 3.25
N LYS A 420 10.25 5.10 3.29
CA LYS A 420 9.97 4.30 4.49
C LYS A 420 11.17 4.18 5.45
N MET A 421 12.37 4.54 5.01
CA MET A 421 13.56 4.48 5.86
C MET A 421 13.69 5.76 6.69
N ASP A 422 13.58 5.65 8.02
CA ASP A 422 13.93 6.74 8.93
C ASP A 422 15.41 6.65 9.38
N PRO A 423 16.31 7.48 8.83
CA PRO A 423 17.72 7.47 9.23
C PRO A 423 17.92 7.92 10.70
N THR A 424 16.94 8.60 11.32
CA THR A 424 17.04 9.02 12.72
C THR A 424 16.91 7.85 13.70
N MET A 425 16.36 6.71 13.27
CA MET A 425 16.30 5.49 14.08
C MET A 425 17.70 5.02 14.50
N VAL A 426 18.71 5.16 13.65
CA VAL A 426 20.09 4.75 13.95
C VAL A 426 20.65 5.52 15.14
N LEU A 427 20.32 6.80 15.26
CA LEU A 427 20.76 7.66 16.37
C LEU A 427 20.01 7.35 17.67
N ARG A 428 18.77 6.84 17.59
CA ARG A 428 17.93 6.53 18.76
C ARG A 428 18.17 5.14 19.35
N THR A 429 18.39 4.12 18.52
CA THR A 429 18.47 2.71 18.97
C THR A 429 19.81 2.35 19.65
N GLY A 430 20.78 3.27 19.65
CA GLY A 430 22.01 3.17 20.44
C GLY A 430 23.09 2.26 19.85
N LYS A 431 24.18 2.07 20.60
CA LYS A 431 25.41 1.37 20.15
C LYS A 431 25.18 -0.10 19.74
N LYS A 432 24.12 -0.75 20.23
CA LYS A 432 23.81 -2.17 19.95
C LYS A 432 23.48 -2.40 18.47
N ALA A 433 22.56 -1.60 17.90
CA ALA A 433 22.17 -1.71 16.50
C ALA A 433 23.32 -1.44 15.54
N LEU A 434 24.17 -0.46 15.87
CA LEU A 434 25.36 -0.11 15.09
C LEU A 434 26.37 -1.27 15.05
N GLY A 435 26.65 -1.87 16.22
CA GLY A 435 27.54 -3.03 16.31
C GLY A 435 27.01 -4.24 15.52
N ILE A 436 25.72 -4.55 15.64
CA ILE A 436 25.09 -5.66 14.92
C ILE A 436 25.14 -5.42 13.41
N GLY A 437 24.72 -4.24 12.93
CA GLY A 437 24.69 -3.92 11.50
C GLY A 437 26.06 -3.90 10.83
N PHE A 438 27.10 -3.42 11.52
CA PHE A 438 28.47 -3.42 11.00
C PHE A 438 29.06 -4.83 10.89
N VAL A 439 28.91 -5.66 11.93
CA VAL A 439 29.43 -7.03 11.93
C VAL A 439 28.66 -7.91 10.95
N ALA A 440 27.36 -7.66 10.75
CA ALA A 440 26.51 -8.38 9.80
C ALA A 440 26.97 -8.29 8.33
N VAL A 441 27.76 -7.28 7.97
CA VAL A 441 28.31 -7.11 6.61
C VAL A 441 29.80 -7.41 6.57
N SER A 442 30.57 -6.90 7.54
CA SER A 442 32.03 -7.03 7.53
C SER A 442 32.50 -8.47 7.77
N LEU A 443 31.86 -9.21 8.68
CA LEU A 443 32.24 -10.59 8.98
C LEU A 443 31.99 -11.55 7.79
N PRO A 444 30.80 -11.59 7.17
CA PRO A 444 30.59 -12.46 6.01
C PRO A 444 31.47 -12.08 4.82
N LEU A 445 31.74 -10.79 4.61
CA LEU A 445 32.67 -10.35 3.56
C LEU A 445 34.08 -10.88 3.81
N ALA A 446 34.60 -10.73 5.04
CA ALA A 446 35.94 -11.24 5.38
C ALA A 446 36.01 -12.77 5.30
N ALA A 447 35.01 -13.48 5.83
CA ALA A 447 34.98 -14.93 5.84
C ALA A 447 34.91 -15.54 4.43
N THR A 448 34.11 -14.94 3.54
CA THR A 448 33.97 -15.42 2.15
C THR A 448 35.20 -15.08 1.31
N VAL A 449 35.85 -13.93 1.52
CA VAL A 449 37.14 -13.62 0.89
C VAL A 449 38.21 -14.61 1.35
N ILE A 450 38.29 -14.91 2.65
CA ILE A 450 39.24 -15.90 3.19
C ILE A 450 38.95 -17.29 2.60
N ALA A 451 37.68 -17.69 2.52
CA ALA A 451 37.29 -18.97 1.93
C ALA A 451 37.66 -19.04 0.44
N HIS A 452 37.43 -17.97 -0.32
CA HIS A 452 37.84 -17.88 -1.73
C HIS A 452 39.37 -18.03 -1.87
N MET A 453 40.15 -17.34 -1.03
CA MET A 453 41.61 -17.46 -1.02
C MET A 453 42.09 -18.87 -0.62
N ALA A 454 41.42 -19.51 0.35
CA ALA A 454 41.77 -20.84 0.85
C ALA A 454 41.48 -21.96 -0.15
N MET A 455 40.49 -21.78 -1.03
CA MET A 455 40.16 -22.75 -2.08
C MET A 455 41.20 -22.77 -3.21
N GLY A 456 42.06 -21.74 -3.31
CA GLY A 456 43.15 -21.64 -4.29
C GLY A 456 42.69 -21.55 -5.75
N ASP A 457 43.63 -21.25 -6.66
CA ASP A 457 43.40 -21.25 -8.12
C ASP A 457 43.16 -22.66 -8.71
N ALA A 458 43.22 -23.71 -7.88
CA ALA A 458 43.15 -25.11 -8.28
C ALA A 458 41.69 -25.56 -8.55
N GLY A 459 41.07 -24.99 -9.58
CA GLY A 459 39.76 -25.48 -10.07
C GLY A 459 38.87 -24.44 -10.74
N VAL A 460 39.21 -23.15 -10.66
CA VAL A 460 38.40 -22.08 -11.26
C VAL A 460 39.07 -21.60 -12.55
N PRO A 461 38.44 -21.76 -13.73
CA PRO A 461 38.91 -21.15 -14.97
C PRO A 461 39.10 -19.64 -14.76
N LYS A 462 40.18 -19.06 -15.30
CA LYS A 462 40.50 -17.63 -15.11
C LYS A 462 39.37 -16.67 -15.50
N GLU A 463 38.47 -17.12 -16.38
CA GLU A 463 37.27 -16.44 -16.88
C GLU A 463 36.12 -16.36 -15.85
N MET A 464 36.05 -17.26 -14.87
CA MET A 464 34.98 -17.34 -13.85
C MET A 464 35.31 -16.60 -12.54
N ARG A 465 36.48 -15.96 -12.47
CA ARG A 465 36.91 -15.17 -11.30
C ARG A 465 36.03 -13.93 -11.02
N PRO A 466 35.63 -13.09 -12.00
CA PRO A 466 34.79 -11.92 -11.72
C PRO A 466 33.41 -12.29 -11.15
N ASP A 467 32.79 -13.37 -11.66
CA ASP A 467 31.53 -13.92 -11.16
C ASP A 467 31.58 -14.21 -9.64
N GLN A 468 32.67 -14.84 -9.18
CA GLN A 468 32.81 -15.23 -7.77
C GLN A 468 32.97 -14.01 -6.86
N PHE A 469 33.74 -12.99 -7.28
CA PHE A 469 33.84 -11.73 -6.53
C PHE A 469 32.49 -11.02 -6.43
N MET A 470 31.69 -11.05 -7.51
CA MET A 470 30.34 -10.49 -7.50
C MET A 470 29.41 -11.25 -6.55
N VAL A 471 29.47 -12.59 -6.54
CA VAL A 471 28.71 -13.43 -5.61
C VAL A 471 29.08 -13.14 -4.16
N ILE A 472 30.39 -13.03 -3.86
CA ILE A 472 30.92 -12.69 -2.53
C ILE A 472 30.38 -11.34 -2.05
N ALA A 473 30.49 -10.31 -2.89
CA ALA A 473 30.03 -8.96 -2.56
C ALA A 473 28.53 -8.93 -2.28
N MET A 474 27.72 -9.57 -3.13
CA MET A 474 26.26 -9.51 -3.03
C MET A 474 25.68 -10.36 -1.90
N GLN A 475 26.23 -11.55 -1.61
CA GLN A 475 25.75 -12.41 -0.51
C GLN A 475 26.04 -11.81 0.88
N SER A 476 27.06 -10.95 0.98
CA SER A 476 27.45 -10.31 2.24
C SER A 476 26.54 -9.13 2.62
N MET A 477 25.68 -8.66 1.71
CA MET A 477 24.81 -7.50 1.94
C MET A 477 23.54 -7.89 2.70
N SER A 478 23.08 -6.99 3.57
CA SER A 478 21.75 -7.04 4.17
C SER A 478 21.09 -5.69 3.97
N THR A 479 19.93 -5.69 3.32
CA THR A 479 19.26 -4.46 2.92
C THR A 479 17.98 -4.27 3.72
N PHE A 480 17.74 -3.03 4.15
CA PHE A 480 16.56 -2.65 4.92
C PHE A 480 15.23 -3.05 4.24
N PRO A 481 15.01 -2.84 2.92
CA PRO A 481 13.72 -3.14 2.30
C PRO A 481 13.30 -4.60 2.47
N VAL A 482 14.28 -5.52 2.39
CA VAL A 482 14.08 -6.96 2.51
C VAL A 482 13.72 -7.35 3.94
N VAL A 483 14.43 -6.81 4.94
CA VAL A 483 14.15 -7.06 6.36
C VAL A 483 12.80 -6.46 6.78
N ALA A 484 12.48 -5.25 6.32
CA ALA A 484 11.20 -4.60 6.61
C ALA A 484 10.02 -5.39 6.04
N THR A 485 10.13 -5.86 4.79
CA THR A 485 9.08 -6.69 4.16
C THR A 485 8.88 -8.01 4.92
N LEU A 486 9.95 -8.68 5.34
CA LEU A 486 9.86 -9.90 6.15
C LEU A 486 9.15 -9.65 7.50
N LEU A 487 9.48 -8.55 8.18
CA LEU A 487 8.90 -8.23 9.49
C LEU A 487 7.41 -7.88 9.39
N VAL A 488 6.98 -7.29 8.28
CA VAL A 488 5.55 -7.07 7.95
C VAL A 488 4.86 -8.42 7.76
N ASP A 489 5.42 -9.30 6.92
CA ASP A 489 4.86 -10.63 6.63
C ASP A 489 4.76 -11.51 7.89
N CYS A 490 5.77 -11.43 8.77
CA CYS A 490 5.79 -12.17 10.04
C CYS A 490 5.02 -11.49 11.18
N LYS A 491 4.35 -10.35 10.95
CA LYS A 491 3.65 -9.55 11.97
C LYS A 491 4.52 -9.19 13.19
N ALA A 492 5.83 -9.08 12.99
CA ALA A 492 6.82 -8.84 14.05
C ALA A 492 7.44 -7.43 14.01
N LEU A 493 6.98 -6.57 13.10
CA LEU A 493 7.48 -5.21 12.86
C LEU A 493 7.53 -4.34 14.12
N ASN A 494 6.50 -4.44 14.97
CA ASN A 494 6.34 -3.60 16.16
C ASN A 494 7.06 -4.15 17.39
N SER A 495 7.55 -5.39 17.32
CA SER A 495 8.28 -5.99 18.43
C SER A 495 9.59 -5.24 18.71
N GLU A 496 10.08 -5.29 19.95
CA GLU A 496 11.37 -4.70 20.32
C GLU A 496 12.52 -5.27 19.46
N LEU A 497 12.42 -6.57 19.11
CA LEU A 497 13.34 -7.27 18.21
C LEU A 497 13.22 -6.76 16.77
N GLY A 498 12.00 -6.55 16.29
CA GLY A 498 11.73 -5.99 14.96
C GLY A 498 12.31 -4.58 14.81
N ARG A 499 12.09 -3.70 15.79
CA ARG A 499 12.67 -2.35 15.81
C ARG A 499 14.21 -2.36 15.82
N LEU A 500 14.80 -3.26 16.61
CA LEU A 500 16.25 -3.44 16.63
C LEU A 500 16.76 -3.95 15.28
N ALA A 501 16.12 -4.95 14.70
CA ALA A 501 16.49 -5.51 13.40
C ALA A 501 16.35 -4.48 12.26
N LEU A 502 15.27 -3.68 12.23
CA LEU A 502 15.12 -2.58 11.28
C LEU A 502 16.29 -1.58 11.37
N SER A 503 16.62 -1.13 12.59
CA SER A 503 17.73 -0.19 12.78
C SER A 503 19.10 -0.79 12.42
N ALA A 504 19.35 -2.06 12.74
CA ALA A 504 20.57 -2.77 12.37
C ALA A 504 20.64 -2.98 10.84
N SER A 505 19.52 -3.27 10.19
CA SER A 505 19.43 -3.44 8.73
C SER A 505 19.63 -2.13 7.97
N LEU A 506 19.27 -0.98 8.56
CA LEU A 506 19.55 0.33 7.97
C LEU A 506 21.05 0.63 8.01
N VAL A 507 21.71 0.31 9.13
CA VAL A 507 23.17 0.41 9.26
C VAL A 507 23.87 -0.51 8.25
N SER A 508 23.45 -1.78 8.15
CA SER A 508 24.02 -2.70 7.16
C SER A 508 23.78 -2.22 5.73
N ASN A 509 22.62 -1.62 5.44
CA ASN A 509 22.32 -1.05 4.12
C ASN A 509 23.27 0.09 3.77
N MET A 510 23.58 0.99 4.71
CA MET A 510 24.56 2.06 4.50
C MET A 510 25.97 1.52 4.20
N PHE A 511 26.42 0.50 4.93
CA PHE A 511 27.69 -0.16 4.65
C PHE A 511 27.69 -0.89 3.31
N ALA A 512 26.59 -1.55 2.97
CA ALA A 512 26.42 -2.29 1.73
C ALA A 512 26.49 -1.34 0.51
N VAL A 513 25.76 -0.21 0.55
CA VAL A 513 25.85 0.85 -0.46
C VAL A 513 27.27 1.38 -0.58
N SER A 514 27.96 1.60 0.54
CA SER A 514 29.35 2.06 0.55
C SER A 514 30.29 1.06 -0.12
N ILE A 515 30.14 -0.24 0.13
CA ILE A 515 30.93 -1.31 -0.53
C ILE A 515 30.66 -1.34 -2.04
N MET A 516 29.40 -1.24 -2.46
CA MET A 516 29.05 -1.23 -3.88
C MET A 516 29.64 -0.01 -4.61
N PHE A 517 29.63 1.15 -3.95
CA PHE A 517 30.29 2.35 -4.44
C PHE A 517 31.81 2.16 -4.59
N CYS A 518 32.46 1.49 -3.62
CA CYS A 518 33.88 1.15 -3.74
C CYS A 518 34.16 0.21 -4.92
N ILE A 519 33.33 -0.82 -5.13
CA ILE A 519 33.49 -1.79 -6.23
C ILE A 519 33.39 -1.09 -7.59
N THR A 520 32.38 -0.24 -7.78
CA THR A 520 32.19 0.52 -9.03
C THR A 520 33.30 1.55 -9.27
N THR A 521 33.83 2.17 -8.20
CA THR A 521 34.98 3.08 -8.30
C THR A 521 36.25 2.33 -8.72
N VAL A 522 36.46 1.12 -8.19
CA VAL A 522 37.62 0.29 -8.57
C VAL A 522 37.49 -0.22 -10.01
N SER A 523 36.29 -0.60 -10.46
CA SER A 523 36.07 -1.04 -11.85
C SER A 523 36.26 0.10 -12.85
N THR A 524 35.79 1.31 -12.53
CA THR A 524 35.98 2.50 -13.38
C THR A 524 37.41 3.02 -13.34
N TYR A 525 38.14 2.82 -12.23
CA TYR A 525 39.57 3.15 -12.17
C TYR A 525 40.40 2.36 -13.19
N ALA A 526 39.95 1.16 -13.57
CA ALA A 526 40.60 0.37 -14.64
C ALA A 526 40.49 1.04 -16.02
N ASN A 527 39.45 1.84 -16.26
CA ASN A 527 39.25 2.58 -17.51
C ASN A 527 40.00 3.92 -17.51
N GLY A 528 40.20 4.53 -16.33
CA GLY A 528 41.08 5.67 -16.14
C GLY A 528 40.85 6.42 -14.82
N ALA A 529 41.93 6.85 -14.18
CA ALA A 529 41.87 7.55 -12.89
C ALA A 529 41.06 8.87 -12.93
N ARG A 530 41.09 9.58 -14.06
CA ARG A 530 40.35 10.84 -14.24
C ARG A 530 38.84 10.63 -14.32
N GLU A 531 38.42 9.56 -14.98
CA GLU A 531 37.01 9.18 -15.13
C GLU A 531 36.43 8.71 -13.79
N ALA A 532 37.16 7.83 -13.08
CA ALA A 532 36.79 7.40 -11.73
C ALA A 532 36.68 8.56 -10.72
N ALA A 533 37.62 9.52 -10.78
CA ALA A 533 37.55 10.72 -9.96
C ALA A 533 36.36 11.61 -10.32
N GLY A 534 36.07 11.77 -11.62
CA GLY A 534 34.91 12.50 -12.12
C GLY A 534 33.59 11.91 -11.61
N ASN A 535 33.41 10.59 -11.76
CA ASN A 535 32.22 9.87 -11.30
C ASN A 535 32.06 9.97 -9.78
N THR A 536 33.16 9.80 -9.03
CA THR A 536 33.17 9.94 -7.56
C THR A 536 32.71 11.33 -7.12
N ILE A 537 33.25 12.39 -7.73
CA ILE A 537 32.88 13.78 -7.41
C ILE A 537 31.41 14.04 -7.75
N ALA A 538 30.93 13.54 -8.88
CA ALA A 538 29.55 13.74 -9.31
C ALA A 538 28.53 13.10 -8.35
N ILE A 539 28.84 11.95 -7.78
CA ILE A 539 27.99 11.24 -6.81
C ILE A 539 28.01 11.94 -5.45
N VAL A 540 29.19 12.35 -4.98
CA VAL A 540 29.31 13.14 -3.74
C VAL A 540 28.54 14.45 -3.88
N LEU A 541 28.64 15.13 -5.02
CA LEU A 541 27.88 16.34 -5.32
C LEU A 541 26.37 16.06 -5.31
N PHE A 542 25.92 14.95 -5.88
CA PHE A 542 24.50 14.56 -5.85
C PHE A 542 24.00 14.33 -4.43
N ILE A 543 24.76 13.64 -3.57
CA ILE A 543 24.39 13.43 -2.16
C ILE A 543 24.32 14.78 -1.42
N ILE A 544 25.28 15.68 -1.65
CA ILE A 544 25.28 17.04 -1.08
C ILE A 544 24.02 17.79 -1.52
N VAL A 545 23.69 17.79 -2.81
CA VAL A 545 22.47 18.44 -3.33
C VAL A 545 21.21 17.83 -2.73
N ALA A 546 21.13 16.50 -2.63
CA ALA A 546 20.00 15.81 -2.04
C ALA A 546 19.80 16.22 -0.56
N VAL A 547 20.88 16.27 0.22
CA VAL A 547 20.81 16.61 1.66
C VAL A 547 20.60 18.10 1.91
N PHE A 548 21.21 18.99 1.14
CA PHE A 548 21.20 20.44 1.40
C PHE A 548 20.17 21.24 0.59
N LEU A 549 19.72 20.76 -0.58
CA LEU A 549 18.70 21.43 -1.39
C LEU A 549 17.35 20.72 -1.29
N ILE A 550 17.32 19.41 -1.57
CA ILE A 550 16.05 18.67 -1.65
C ILE A 550 15.43 18.53 -0.27
N ARG A 551 16.18 18.08 0.74
CA ARG A 551 15.65 17.88 2.08
C ARG A 551 15.05 19.16 2.71
N PRO A 552 15.69 20.34 2.66
CA PRO A 552 15.06 21.58 3.11
C PRO A 552 13.86 22.00 2.27
N ALA A 553 13.87 21.78 0.95
CA ALA A 553 12.72 22.05 0.09
C ALA A 553 11.49 21.20 0.49
N MET A 554 11.71 19.93 0.87
CA MET A 554 10.64 19.08 1.39
C MET A 554 10.07 19.63 2.70
N PHE A 555 10.90 20.06 3.66
CA PHE A 555 10.42 20.70 4.89
C PHE A 555 9.70 22.02 4.64
N TRP A 556 10.14 22.80 3.64
CA TRP A 556 9.45 24.02 3.22
C TRP A 556 8.05 23.72 2.67
N MET A 557 7.92 22.64 1.88
CA MET A 557 6.64 22.17 1.34
C MET A 557 5.69 21.66 2.42
N ILE A 558 6.22 20.98 3.45
CA ILE A 558 5.45 20.56 4.64
C ILE A 558 4.86 21.79 5.33
N ARG A 559 5.66 22.84 5.57
CA ARG A 559 5.19 24.07 6.23
C ARG A 559 4.09 24.82 5.47
N HIS A 560 4.03 24.65 4.15
CA HIS A 560 3.00 25.29 3.31
C HIS A 560 1.78 24.41 3.05
N THR A 561 1.75 23.19 3.59
CA THR A 561 0.61 22.27 3.48
C THR A 561 -0.16 22.27 4.81
N PRO A 562 -1.44 22.70 4.85
CA PRO A 562 -2.24 22.69 6.08
C PRO A 562 -2.53 21.26 6.56
N GLU A 563 -2.51 21.03 7.88
CA GLU A 563 -2.56 19.70 8.53
C GLU A 563 -3.82 18.87 8.20
N ASP A 564 -4.94 19.52 7.86
CA ASP A 564 -6.23 18.87 7.60
C ASP A 564 -6.57 18.68 6.10
N ARG A 565 -5.65 18.95 5.16
CA ARG A 565 -5.91 18.76 3.72
C ARG A 565 -4.86 17.86 3.04
N PRO A 566 -5.26 17.02 2.07
CA PRO A 566 -4.31 16.23 1.29
C PRO A 566 -3.33 17.16 0.55
N VAL A 567 -2.05 16.76 0.48
CA VAL A 567 -1.00 17.48 -0.29
C VAL A 567 -1.49 17.63 -1.73
N LYS A 568 -1.28 18.83 -2.29
CA LYS A 568 -1.65 19.14 -3.67
C LYS A 568 -1.00 18.15 -4.64
N ASN A 569 -1.77 17.64 -5.60
CA ASN A 569 -1.27 16.70 -6.61
C ASN A 569 -0.05 17.23 -7.39
N THR A 570 0.06 18.55 -7.56
CA THR A 570 1.22 19.21 -8.18
C THR A 570 2.54 18.86 -7.49
N TYR A 571 2.56 18.79 -6.16
CA TYR A 571 3.77 18.44 -5.41
C TYR A 571 4.19 16.99 -5.65
N ILE A 572 3.23 16.07 -5.72
CA ILE A 572 3.49 14.65 -6.02
C ILE A 572 4.05 14.49 -7.45
N GLN A 573 3.52 15.24 -8.41
CA GLN A 573 4.02 15.26 -9.79
C GLN A 573 5.46 15.78 -9.86
N ILE A 574 5.79 16.86 -9.13
CA ILE A 574 7.15 17.39 -9.07
C ILE A 574 8.11 16.35 -8.48
N ILE A 575 7.73 15.68 -7.38
CA ILE A 575 8.55 14.62 -6.77
C ILE A 575 8.82 13.51 -7.78
N LEU A 576 7.80 13.04 -8.50
CA LEU A 576 7.94 11.98 -9.50
C LEU A 576 8.92 12.39 -10.62
N VAL A 577 8.84 13.63 -11.12
CA VAL A 577 9.78 14.16 -12.11
C VAL A 577 11.21 14.16 -11.56
N VAL A 578 11.41 14.56 -10.31
CA VAL A 578 12.73 14.55 -9.66
C VAL A 578 13.25 13.12 -9.47
N VAL A 579 12.39 12.14 -9.20
CA VAL A 579 12.78 10.71 -9.14
C VAL A 579 13.36 10.26 -10.48
N PHE A 580 12.67 10.50 -11.58
CA PHE A 580 13.16 10.12 -12.91
C PHE A 580 14.46 10.85 -13.29
N ALA A 581 14.53 12.16 -13.00
CA ALA A 581 15.74 12.94 -13.22
C ALA A 581 16.93 12.38 -12.42
N SER A 582 16.69 11.93 -11.17
CA SER A 582 17.73 11.34 -10.33
C SER A 582 18.26 10.02 -10.89
N ALA A 583 17.39 9.19 -11.46
CA ALA A 583 17.77 7.91 -12.07
C ALA A 583 18.66 8.11 -13.31
N ILE A 584 18.27 9.05 -14.17
CA ILE A 584 19.04 9.45 -15.37
C ILE A 584 20.40 10.01 -14.94
N TYR A 585 20.42 10.91 -13.95
CA TYR A 585 21.65 11.50 -13.44
C TYR A 585 22.63 10.44 -12.95
N THR A 586 22.20 9.49 -12.11
CA THR A 586 23.10 8.44 -11.60
C THR A 586 23.59 7.50 -12.70
N ASN A 587 22.77 7.22 -13.71
CA ASN A 587 23.17 6.39 -14.84
C ASN A 587 24.25 7.04 -15.71
N SER A 588 24.24 8.37 -15.85
CA SER A 588 25.25 9.11 -16.62
C SER A 588 26.66 9.08 -16.04
N PHE A 589 26.84 8.63 -14.79
CA PHE A 589 28.13 8.54 -14.11
C PHE A 589 28.51 7.10 -13.74
N ASP A 590 28.09 6.13 -14.56
CA ASP A 590 28.39 4.69 -14.44
C ASP A 590 28.00 4.08 -13.08
N GLN A 591 26.98 4.64 -12.42
CA GLN A 591 26.39 4.06 -11.23
C GLN A 591 25.09 3.34 -11.55
N LEU A 592 24.69 2.43 -10.66
CA LEU A 592 23.40 1.75 -10.75
C LEU A 592 22.27 2.79 -10.80
N VAL A 593 21.47 2.76 -11.88
CA VAL A 593 20.29 3.63 -12.14
C VAL A 593 19.39 3.80 -10.91
N LEU A 594 19.35 2.77 -10.07
CA LEU A 594 18.48 2.65 -8.90
C LEU A 594 18.99 3.42 -7.66
N PHE A 595 20.26 3.87 -7.65
CA PHE A 595 20.83 4.62 -6.54
C PHE A 595 20.19 6.00 -6.38
N GLY A 596 19.95 6.71 -7.47
CA GLY A 596 19.35 8.06 -7.44
C GLY A 596 18.00 8.08 -6.73
N PRO A 597 17.02 7.27 -7.17
CA PRO A 597 15.71 7.16 -6.53
C PRO A 597 15.78 6.72 -5.07
N SER A 598 16.70 5.82 -4.72
CA SER A 598 16.88 5.35 -3.33
C SER A 598 17.38 6.47 -2.40
N ILE A 599 18.38 7.25 -2.84
CA ILE A 599 18.91 8.39 -2.11
C ILE A 599 17.85 9.50 -1.99
N LEU A 600 17.11 9.76 -3.07
CA LEU A 600 16.03 10.73 -3.06
C LEU A 600 14.94 10.33 -2.06
N GLY A 601 14.54 9.06 -2.02
CA GLY A 601 13.58 8.54 -1.05
C GLY A 601 14.02 8.81 0.40
N LEU A 602 15.30 8.57 0.72
CA LEU A 602 15.89 8.84 2.05
C LEU A 602 15.87 10.32 2.46
N THR A 603 15.81 11.25 1.50
CA THR A 603 15.71 12.69 1.81
C THR A 603 14.30 13.13 2.17
N ILE A 604 13.29 12.35 1.76
CA ILE A 604 11.88 12.62 2.05
C ILE A 604 11.60 12.10 3.47
N PRO A 605 11.06 12.93 4.38
CA PRO A 605 10.70 12.46 5.71
C PRO A 605 9.51 11.47 5.64
N GLU A 606 9.60 10.35 6.35
CA GLU A 606 8.56 9.30 6.45
C GLU A 606 7.22 9.83 7.02
N GLY A 607 7.23 11.00 7.68
CA GLY A 607 6.08 11.60 8.35
C GLY A 607 5.03 12.26 7.42
N PRO A 608 3.80 12.46 7.94
CA PRO A 608 2.80 13.25 7.27
C PRO A 608 3.25 14.72 7.19
N PRO A 609 2.73 15.49 6.22
CA PRO A 609 1.70 15.09 5.26
C PRO A 609 2.25 14.40 3.99
N ILE A 610 3.55 14.55 3.66
CA ILE A 610 4.05 14.20 2.32
C ILE A 610 4.49 12.74 2.18
N GLY A 611 5.29 12.21 3.11
CA GLY A 611 5.79 10.83 3.04
C GLY A 611 4.64 9.83 3.08
N THR A 612 3.70 10.03 4.01
CA THR A 612 2.51 9.19 4.17
C THR A 612 1.64 9.19 2.92
N GLN A 613 1.31 10.36 2.34
CA GLN A 613 0.47 10.39 1.13
C GLN A 613 1.13 9.77 -0.10
N LEU A 614 2.45 9.86 -0.20
CA LEU A 614 3.20 9.23 -1.28
C LEU A 614 3.15 7.70 -1.16
N ILE A 615 3.31 7.18 0.06
CA ILE A 615 3.15 5.76 0.38
C ILE A 615 1.71 5.32 0.08
N ASP A 616 0.70 6.03 0.57
CA ASP A 616 -0.73 5.72 0.37
C ASP A 616 -1.12 5.61 -1.11
N LYS A 617 -0.58 6.50 -1.96
CA LYS A 617 -0.92 6.53 -3.38
C LYS A 617 -0.21 5.47 -4.21
N PHE A 618 1.03 5.13 -3.87
CA PHE A 618 1.88 4.33 -4.74
C PHE A 618 2.19 2.93 -4.21
N GLU A 619 2.14 2.68 -2.91
CA GLU A 619 2.52 1.39 -2.33
C GLU A 619 1.68 0.24 -2.86
N SER A 620 0.35 0.35 -2.85
CA SER A 620 -0.54 -0.72 -3.31
C SER A 620 -0.27 -1.10 -4.76
N PHE A 621 0.04 -0.11 -5.61
CA PHE A 621 0.34 -0.36 -7.02
C PHE A 621 1.76 -0.92 -7.20
N ILE A 622 2.74 -0.40 -6.48
CA ILE A 622 4.14 -0.83 -6.61
C ILE A 622 4.33 -2.25 -6.03
N VAL A 623 3.87 -2.51 -4.82
CA VAL A 623 4.02 -3.82 -4.17
C VAL A 623 3.03 -4.83 -4.75
N GLY A 624 1.80 -4.40 -5.09
CA GLY A 624 0.76 -5.29 -5.59
C GLY A 624 0.86 -5.65 -7.08
N VAL A 625 1.38 -4.75 -7.93
CA VAL A 625 1.42 -4.95 -9.38
C VAL A 625 2.87 -5.03 -9.88
N PHE A 626 3.68 -4.00 -9.62
CA PHE A 626 5.01 -3.89 -10.23
C PHE A 626 6.06 -4.85 -9.66
N MET A 627 6.05 -5.09 -8.34
CA MET A 627 6.99 -6.01 -7.70
C MET A 627 6.80 -7.46 -8.19
N PRO A 628 5.58 -8.04 -8.27
CA PRO A 628 5.37 -9.34 -8.88
C PRO A 628 5.91 -9.42 -10.32
N ILE A 629 5.61 -8.41 -11.15
CA ILE A 629 6.08 -8.36 -12.54
C ILE A 629 7.61 -8.41 -12.58
N TYR A 630 8.28 -7.65 -11.71
CA TYR A 630 9.74 -7.65 -11.62
C TYR A 630 10.31 -9.00 -11.20
N VAL A 631 9.82 -9.56 -10.10
CA VAL A 631 10.34 -10.83 -9.54
C VAL A 631 10.08 -11.99 -10.51
N THR A 632 8.91 -12.03 -11.15
CA THR A 632 8.58 -13.03 -12.17
C THR A 632 9.47 -12.89 -13.40
N THR A 633 9.70 -11.67 -13.90
CA THR A 633 10.60 -11.42 -15.04
C THR A 633 12.04 -11.85 -14.72
N ALA A 634 12.53 -11.58 -13.50
CA ALA A 634 13.83 -12.08 -13.04
C ALA A 634 13.85 -13.62 -12.95
N GLY A 635 12.76 -14.24 -12.48
CA GLY A 635 12.61 -15.69 -12.40
C GLY A 635 12.56 -16.39 -13.76
N MET A 636 11.97 -15.76 -14.79
CA MET A 636 11.94 -16.30 -16.15
C MET A 636 13.33 -16.45 -16.77
N ARG A 637 14.33 -15.73 -16.24
CA ARG A 637 15.73 -15.83 -16.69
C ARG A 637 16.50 -17.00 -16.06
N VAL A 638 15.86 -17.81 -15.20
CA VAL A 638 16.45 -18.96 -14.52
C VAL A 638 16.27 -20.22 -15.38
N ASP A 639 17.37 -20.90 -15.66
CA ASP A 639 17.38 -22.19 -16.37
C ASP A 639 17.88 -23.30 -15.44
N LEU A 640 16.96 -24.12 -14.93
CA LEU A 640 17.31 -25.25 -14.06
C LEU A 640 18.01 -26.38 -14.82
N LYS A 641 17.77 -26.52 -16.13
CA LYS A 641 18.34 -27.62 -16.92
C LYS A 641 19.83 -27.40 -17.15
N SER A 642 20.22 -26.18 -17.51
CA SER A 642 21.65 -25.81 -17.61
C SER A 642 22.36 -25.99 -16.27
N LEU A 643 21.70 -25.58 -15.18
CA LEU A 643 22.22 -25.73 -13.82
C LEU A 643 22.47 -27.20 -13.44
N LEU A 644 21.56 -28.11 -13.79
CA LEU A 644 21.70 -29.53 -13.44
C LEU A 644 22.85 -30.20 -14.20
N ASN A 645 23.06 -29.80 -15.45
CA ASN A 645 24.15 -30.31 -16.30
C ASN A 645 25.52 -29.78 -15.87
N HIS A 646 25.61 -28.51 -15.46
CA HIS A 646 26.86 -27.86 -15.04
C HIS A 646 27.06 -27.83 -13.52
N PHE A 647 26.30 -28.62 -12.75
CA PHE A 647 26.32 -28.59 -11.29
C PHE A 647 27.73 -28.80 -10.69
N HIS A 648 28.57 -29.59 -11.36
CA HIS A 648 29.94 -29.85 -10.90
C HIS A 648 30.82 -28.58 -10.92
N HIS A 649 30.59 -27.65 -11.85
CA HIS A 649 31.31 -26.38 -11.93
C HIS A 649 30.83 -25.38 -10.87
N MET A 650 29.63 -25.57 -10.33
CA MET A 650 28.99 -24.68 -9.35
C MET A 650 29.35 -24.98 -7.89
N LYS A 651 30.15 -26.02 -7.64
CA LYS A 651 30.59 -26.41 -6.28
C LYS A 651 31.29 -25.25 -5.54
N HIS A 652 32.07 -24.43 -6.24
CA HIS A 652 32.74 -23.27 -5.65
C HIS A 652 31.73 -22.22 -5.17
N SER A 653 30.76 -21.87 -6.01
CA SER A 653 29.69 -20.93 -5.65
C SER A 653 28.83 -21.45 -4.49
N LEU A 654 28.57 -22.76 -4.44
CA LEU A 654 27.85 -23.39 -3.32
C LEU A 654 28.59 -23.22 -1.99
N VAL A 655 29.90 -23.49 -1.96
CA VAL A 655 30.72 -23.31 -0.76
C VAL A 655 30.71 -21.85 -0.31
N LEU A 656 30.86 -20.90 -1.24
CA LEU A 656 30.84 -19.47 -0.91
C LEU A 656 29.49 -19.02 -0.34
N VAL A 657 28.37 -19.48 -0.90
CA VAL A 657 27.02 -19.17 -0.38
C VAL A 657 26.83 -19.74 1.02
N ILE A 658 27.25 -20.98 1.28
CA ILE A 658 27.14 -21.60 2.60
C ILE A 658 28.01 -20.87 3.63
N VAL A 659 29.26 -20.55 3.28
CA VAL A 659 30.17 -19.79 4.15
C VAL A 659 29.58 -18.41 4.44
N ALA A 660 29.03 -17.71 3.43
CA ALA A 660 28.37 -16.43 3.60
C ALA A 660 27.18 -16.54 4.56
N ALA A 661 26.30 -17.52 4.38
CA ALA A 661 25.13 -17.72 5.22
C ALA A 661 25.50 -18.00 6.68
N ILE A 662 26.46 -18.90 6.92
CA ILE A 662 26.92 -19.26 8.27
C ILE A 662 27.61 -18.07 8.93
N SER A 663 28.54 -17.41 8.24
CA SER A 663 29.29 -16.27 8.78
C SER A 663 28.38 -15.06 9.05
N LYS A 664 27.34 -14.84 8.24
CA LYS A 664 26.32 -13.81 8.45
C LYS A 664 25.49 -14.11 9.70
N PHE A 665 25.01 -15.36 9.83
CA PHE A 665 24.25 -15.78 11.00
C PHE A 665 25.09 -15.66 12.29
N VAL A 666 26.31 -16.20 12.29
CA VAL A 666 27.24 -16.13 13.43
C VAL A 666 27.64 -14.68 13.73
N GLY A 667 27.86 -13.87 12.69
CA GLY A 667 28.23 -12.46 12.80
C GLY A 667 27.17 -11.59 13.45
N VAL A 668 25.90 -11.96 13.35
CA VAL A 668 24.81 -11.28 14.08
C VAL A 668 24.60 -11.89 15.47
N LEU A 669 24.79 -13.21 15.61
CA LEU A 669 24.61 -13.92 16.87
C LEU A 669 25.59 -13.45 17.96
N ILE A 670 26.89 -13.30 17.63
CA ILE A 670 27.94 -12.88 18.57
C ILE A 670 27.67 -11.50 19.20
N PRO A 671 27.52 -10.39 18.44
CA PRO A 671 27.29 -9.07 19.03
C PRO A 671 25.95 -8.97 19.76
N SER A 672 24.93 -9.74 19.35
CA SER A 672 23.64 -9.79 20.02
C SER A 672 23.75 -10.48 21.39
N TYR A 673 24.51 -11.57 21.47
CA TYR A 673 24.77 -12.28 22.73
C TYR A 673 25.61 -11.43 23.70
N LEU A 674 26.65 -10.75 23.17
CA LEU A 674 27.45 -9.79 23.94
C LEU A 674 26.63 -8.59 24.45
N SER A 675 25.51 -8.30 23.81
CA SER A 675 24.58 -7.23 24.22
C SER A 675 23.60 -7.63 25.33
N HIS A 676 23.82 -8.80 25.96
CA HIS A 676 23.02 -9.40 27.03
C HIS A 676 21.55 -9.66 26.64
N MET A 677 21.30 -10.05 25.38
CA MET A 677 19.98 -10.49 24.94
C MET A 677 19.77 -11.98 25.27
N PRO A 678 18.54 -12.42 25.58
CA PRO A 678 18.28 -13.83 25.80
C PRO A 678 18.56 -14.62 24.51
N ILE A 679 18.96 -15.88 24.66
CA ILE A 679 19.50 -16.67 23.55
C ILE A 679 18.49 -16.86 22.40
N ARG A 680 17.20 -16.97 22.72
CA ARG A 680 16.13 -17.12 21.70
C ARG A 680 15.95 -15.85 20.88
N ASP A 681 15.96 -14.69 21.53
CA ASP A 681 15.90 -13.38 20.86
C ASP A 681 17.13 -13.14 19.99
N THR A 682 18.29 -13.56 20.48
CA THR A 682 19.56 -13.52 19.73
C THR A 682 19.49 -14.36 18.45
N ILE A 683 18.99 -15.60 18.55
CA ILE A 683 18.78 -16.49 17.38
C ILE A 683 17.74 -15.88 16.41
N THR A 684 16.69 -15.25 16.95
CA THR A 684 15.63 -14.60 16.16
C THR A 684 16.18 -13.43 15.35
N ILE A 685 16.93 -12.52 15.98
CA ILE A 685 17.58 -11.39 15.29
C ILE A 685 18.58 -11.87 14.24
N ALA A 686 19.39 -12.90 14.56
CA ALA A 686 20.34 -13.49 13.62
C ALA A 686 19.64 -14.09 12.40
N THR A 687 18.48 -14.71 12.61
CA THR A 687 17.64 -15.26 11.54
C THR A 687 17.06 -14.15 10.66
N ILE A 688 16.50 -13.09 11.27
CA ILE A 688 15.92 -11.94 10.55
C ILE A 688 16.96 -11.25 9.66
N MET A 689 18.14 -10.96 10.21
CA MET A 689 19.22 -10.27 9.47
C MET A 689 19.83 -11.13 8.37
N SER A 690 19.66 -12.46 8.42
CA SER A 690 20.16 -13.40 7.41
C SER A 690 19.19 -13.60 6.22
N TYR A 691 18.05 -12.89 6.22
CA TYR A 691 17.07 -12.98 5.16
C TYR A 691 17.57 -12.32 3.87
N ASN A 692 17.48 -13.07 2.78
CA ASN A 692 17.71 -12.59 1.43
C ASN A 692 16.38 -12.54 0.67
N GLY A 693 16.15 -11.48 -0.11
CA GLY A 693 14.86 -11.23 -0.77
C GLY A 693 15.02 -10.54 -2.12
N VAL A 694 14.03 -9.70 -2.48
CA VAL A 694 13.93 -9.07 -3.81
C VAL A 694 15.15 -8.23 -4.19
N VAL A 695 15.72 -7.47 -3.25
CA VAL A 695 16.84 -6.55 -3.55
C VAL A 695 18.11 -7.31 -3.93
N ILE A 696 18.36 -8.46 -3.31
CA ILE A 696 19.53 -9.28 -3.63
C ILE A 696 19.34 -9.97 -4.99
N LEU A 697 18.14 -10.48 -5.30
CA LEU A 697 17.80 -10.99 -6.63
C LEU A 697 17.99 -9.92 -7.70
N ALA A 698 17.62 -8.68 -7.40
CA ALA A 698 17.74 -7.57 -8.32
C ALA A 698 19.18 -7.22 -8.63
N SER A 699 20.02 -7.18 -7.60
CA SER A 699 21.47 -7.00 -7.76
C SER A 699 22.07 -8.09 -8.67
N TYR A 700 21.67 -9.35 -8.51
CA TYR A 700 22.11 -10.42 -9.43
C TYR A 700 21.63 -10.24 -10.86
N THR A 701 20.41 -9.74 -11.03
CA THR A 701 19.84 -9.47 -12.36
C THR A 701 20.64 -8.37 -13.07
N TYR A 702 20.98 -7.30 -12.35
CA TYR A 702 21.84 -6.24 -12.87
C TYR A 702 23.24 -6.74 -13.25
N SER A 703 23.87 -7.56 -12.40
CA SER A 703 25.19 -8.12 -12.72
C SER A 703 25.16 -9.07 -13.91
N LYS A 704 24.05 -9.80 -14.10
CA LYS A 704 23.85 -10.62 -15.30
C LYS A 704 23.73 -9.75 -16.56
N ASP A 705 22.98 -8.66 -16.50
CA ASP A 705 22.78 -7.75 -17.64
C ASP A 705 24.08 -7.05 -18.06
N ASN A 706 24.98 -6.78 -17.10
CA ASN A 706 26.31 -6.23 -17.37
C ASN A 706 27.37 -7.28 -17.74
N ASN A 707 26.98 -8.53 -18.00
CA ASN A 707 27.88 -9.66 -18.28
C ASN A 707 28.94 -9.94 -17.19
N ALA A 708 28.69 -9.48 -15.96
CA ALA A 708 29.57 -9.71 -14.81
C ALA A 708 29.24 -11.01 -14.06
N LEU A 709 28.16 -11.70 -14.45
CA LEU A 709 27.72 -12.97 -13.88
C LEU A 709 27.22 -13.90 -14.99
N SER A 710 27.78 -15.10 -15.07
CA SER A 710 27.32 -16.14 -15.99
C SER A 710 25.87 -16.56 -15.71
N GLY A 711 25.14 -16.95 -16.76
CA GLY A 711 23.74 -17.38 -16.67
C GLY A 711 23.50 -18.56 -15.73
N ASP A 712 24.47 -19.48 -15.65
CA ASP A 712 24.41 -20.64 -14.75
C ASP A 712 24.58 -20.22 -13.28
N THR A 713 25.49 -19.28 -13.00
CA THR A 713 25.69 -18.71 -11.66
C THR A 713 24.47 -17.92 -11.20
N PHE A 714 23.86 -17.13 -12.09
CA PHE A 714 22.60 -16.44 -11.79
C PHE A 714 21.50 -17.42 -11.38
N SER A 715 21.28 -18.48 -12.17
CA SER A 715 20.25 -19.49 -11.91
C SER A 715 20.49 -20.19 -10.57
N PHE A 716 21.75 -20.51 -10.27
CA PHE A 716 22.14 -21.15 -9.01
C PHE A 716 21.86 -20.26 -7.80
N VAL A 717 22.28 -19.01 -7.86
CA VAL A 717 22.12 -18.10 -6.72
C VAL A 717 20.65 -17.68 -6.53
N ALA A 718 19.86 -17.59 -7.61
CA ALA A 718 18.41 -17.39 -7.52
C ALA A 718 17.70 -18.54 -6.79
N VAL A 719 18.08 -19.79 -7.07
CA VAL A 719 17.57 -20.98 -6.36
C VAL A 719 18.01 -20.97 -4.89
N CYS A 720 19.27 -20.62 -4.59
CA CYS A 720 19.72 -20.45 -3.20
C CYS A 720 18.94 -19.37 -2.45
N ASN A 721 18.53 -18.28 -3.13
CA ASN A 721 17.72 -17.22 -2.53
C ASN A 721 16.32 -17.73 -2.13
N ILE A 722 15.70 -18.60 -2.95
CA ILE A 722 14.44 -19.28 -2.61
C ILE A 722 14.61 -20.11 -1.34
N PHE A 723 15.65 -20.96 -1.28
CA PHE A 723 15.91 -21.80 -0.11
C PHE A 723 16.15 -20.97 1.15
N ASN A 724 16.96 -19.91 1.07
CA ASN A 724 17.18 -19.00 2.19
C ASN A 724 15.86 -18.38 2.67
N SER A 725 15.03 -17.88 1.75
CA SER A 725 13.74 -17.29 2.08
C SER A 725 12.81 -18.27 2.81
N ILE A 726 12.69 -19.51 2.32
CA ILE A 726 11.85 -20.54 2.95
C ILE A 726 12.37 -20.91 4.34
N ILE A 727 13.67 -21.14 4.48
CA ILE A 727 14.28 -21.55 5.76
C ILE A 727 14.09 -20.46 6.81
N VAL A 728 14.38 -19.20 6.45
CA VAL A 728 14.26 -18.06 7.38
C VAL A 728 12.81 -17.85 7.80
N SER A 729 11.85 -17.88 6.88
CA SER A 729 10.43 -17.72 7.22
C SER A 729 9.88 -18.86 8.10
N LEU A 730 10.28 -20.11 7.83
CA LEU A 730 9.90 -21.26 8.66
C LEU A 730 10.49 -21.15 10.07
N LEU A 731 11.77 -20.77 10.16
CA LEU A 731 12.46 -20.61 11.43
C LEU A 731 11.87 -19.45 12.25
N MET A 732 11.45 -18.36 11.60
CA MET A 732 10.71 -17.27 12.25
C MET A 732 9.38 -17.73 12.83
N LYS A 733 8.60 -18.55 12.10
CA LYS A 733 7.32 -19.09 12.61
C LYS A 733 7.49 -19.97 13.85
N ILE A 734 8.63 -20.67 13.96
CA ILE A 734 8.95 -21.55 15.11
C ILE A 734 9.50 -20.74 16.30
N LEU A 735 10.38 -19.76 16.03
CA LEU A 735 11.06 -18.99 17.08
C LEU A 735 10.22 -17.85 17.65
N TYR A 736 9.44 -17.19 16.79
CA TYR A 736 8.66 -16.02 17.15
C TYR A 736 7.25 -16.44 17.57
N ASP A 737 7.05 -16.54 18.88
CA ASP A 737 5.74 -16.76 19.49
C ASP A 737 5.31 -15.48 20.24
N PRO A 738 4.35 -14.69 19.70
CA PRO A 738 3.86 -13.49 20.36
C PRO A 738 3.13 -13.80 21.67
N SER A 739 2.56 -15.01 21.83
CA SER A 739 1.84 -15.40 23.04
C SER A 739 2.78 -15.67 24.23
N ARG A 740 4.02 -16.07 23.94
CA ARG A 740 5.01 -16.42 24.96
C ARG A 740 5.57 -15.22 25.72
N LYS A 741 5.48 -14.01 25.15
CA LYS A 741 5.71 -12.75 25.89
C LYS A 741 4.86 -12.71 27.17
N TYR A 742 3.70 -13.36 27.15
CA TYR A 742 2.70 -13.35 28.21
C TYR A 742 2.71 -14.58 29.14
N ALA A 743 3.47 -15.63 28.80
CA ALA A 743 3.45 -16.96 29.46
C ALA A 743 4.16 -17.04 30.83
N GLY A 744 4.42 -15.90 31.49
CA GLY A 744 5.20 -15.84 32.73
C GLY A 744 4.65 -14.87 33.79
N TYR A 745 3.42 -14.37 33.66
CA TYR A 745 2.93 -13.39 34.63
C TYR A 745 2.47 -14.01 35.93
N GLN A 746 2.98 -13.42 37.01
CA GLN A 746 2.28 -13.41 38.28
C GLN A 746 0.85 -12.87 38.06
N LYS A 747 -0.11 -13.35 38.85
CA LYS A 747 -1.47 -12.79 38.86
C LYS A 747 -1.41 -11.28 39.15
N ARG A 748 -1.90 -10.48 38.22
CA ARG A 748 -1.93 -9.00 38.18
C ARG A 748 -3.36 -8.48 38.08
N ASN A 749 -4.26 -9.11 38.83
CA ASN A 749 -5.62 -8.66 39.01
C ASN A 749 -5.70 -7.76 40.26
N ILE A 750 -6.68 -6.85 40.29
CA ILE A 750 -7.00 -5.92 41.37
C ILE A 750 -7.15 -6.66 42.69
N MET A 751 -7.76 -7.86 42.69
CA MET A 751 -7.91 -8.69 43.90
C MET A 751 -6.59 -9.08 44.58
N HIS A 752 -5.49 -9.22 43.83
CA HIS A 752 -4.20 -9.65 44.39
C HIS A 752 -3.23 -8.46 44.59
N VAL A 753 -3.68 -7.22 44.37
CA VAL A 753 -2.93 -6.01 44.71
C VAL A 753 -2.87 -5.88 46.24
N LYS A 754 -1.69 -5.57 46.80
CA LYS A 754 -1.57 -5.39 48.26
C LYS A 754 -2.42 -4.16 48.67
N PRO A 755 -3.16 -4.22 49.79
CA PRO A 755 -4.10 -3.15 50.18
C PRO A 755 -3.50 -1.74 50.26
N ASN A 756 -2.22 -1.63 50.65
CA ASN A 756 -1.49 -0.37 50.79
C ASN A 756 -0.42 -0.20 49.70
N SER A 757 -0.74 -0.61 48.48
CA SER A 757 0.15 -0.47 47.34
C SER A 757 -0.50 0.35 46.23
N GLU A 758 0.35 0.89 45.37
CA GLU A 758 -0.06 1.69 44.23
C GLU A 758 -0.96 0.88 43.28
N LEU A 759 -2.16 1.39 42.99
CA LEU A 759 -3.01 0.83 41.95
C LEU A 759 -2.58 1.41 40.59
N ARG A 760 -1.98 0.57 39.76
CA ARG A 760 -1.48 0.97 38.43
C ARG A 760 -2.52 0.68 37.36
N ILE A 761 -2.94 1.71 36.65
CA ILE A 761 -3.99 1.67 35.64
C ILE A 761 -3.43 2.15 34.30
N VAL A 762 -3.60 1.37 33.22
CA VAL A 762 -3.44 1.88 31.85
C VAL A 762 -4.78 2.42 31.38
N SER A 763 -4.86 3.68 30.95
CA SER A 763 -6.07 4.20 30.29
C SER A 763 -5.82 4.46 28.82
N CYS A 764 -6.64 3.87 27.96
CA CYS A 764 -6.57 4.05 26.51
C CYS A 764 -7.46 5.22 26.08
N ILE A 765 -6.91 6.12 25.28
CA ILE A 765 -7.60 7.31 24.78
C ILE A 765 -7.53 7.29 23.26
N HIS A 766 -8.70 7.33 22.61
CA HIS A 766 -8.82 7.42 21.16
C HIS A 766 -9.33 8.80 20.73
N LYS A 767 -10.29 9.36 21.47
CA LYS A 767 -10.96 10.64 21.17
C LYS A 767 -10.91 11.59 22.38
N PRO A 768 -11.01 12.92 22.17
CA PRO A 768 -10.88 13.92 23.24
C PRO A 768 -11.90 13.71 24.36
N GLU A 769 -13.06 13.18 24.01
CA GLU A 769 -14.16 12.87 24.93
C GLU A 769 -13.77 11.81 25.98
N ASP A 770 -12.87 10.87 25.62
CA ASP A 770 -12.41 9.80 26.52
C ASP A 770 -11.63 10.35 27.72
N VAL A 771 -10.99 11.52 27.57
CA VAL A 771 -10.20 12.18 28.61
C VAL A 771 -11.10 12.51 29.81
N ALA A 772 -12.23 13.16 29.56
CA ALA A 772 -13.16 13.57 30.61
C ALA A 772 -13.87 12.39 31.27
N ALA A 773 -14.20 11.34 30.50
CA ALA A 773 -14.75 10.09 31.03
C ALA A 773 -13.76 9.38 31.97
N THR A 774 -12.50 9.28 31.54
CA THR A 774 -11.44 8.63 32.33
C THR A 774 -11.16 9.39 33.62
N ILE A 775 -10.99 10.71 33.56
CA ILE A 775 -10.71 11.52 34.76
C ILE A 775 -11.83 11.37 35.79
N ARG A 776 -13.10 11.43 35.37
CA ARG A 776 -14.25 11.18 36.26
C ARG A 776 -14.21 9.82 36.94
N LEU A 777 -13.83 8.76 36.22
CA LEU A 777 -13.70 7.43 36.82
C LEU A 777 -12.52 7.35 37.80
N LEU A 778 -11.40 8.01 37.49
CA LEU A 778 -10.22 8.06 38.36
C LEU A 778 -10.48 8.83 39.66
N ASP A 779 -11.23 9.93 39.60
CA ASP A 779 -11.67 10.69 40.77
C ASP A 779 -12.48 9.81 41.73
N VAL A 780 -13.45 9.06 41.19
CA VAL A 780 -14.32 8.15 41.97
C VAL A 780 -13.53 6.94 42.52
N SER A 781 -12.39 6.59 41.92
CA SER A 781 -11.55 5.45 42.34
C SER A 781 -10.76 5.68 43.63
N TYR A 782 -10.91 6.86 44.25
CA TYR A 782 -10.36 7.27 45.55
C TYR A 782 -8.86 7.03 45.71
N ALA A 783 -8.05 8.04 45.36
CA ALA A 783 -6.61 8.02 45.53
C ALA A 783 -6.22 8.54 46.93
N THR A 784 -5.38 7.79 47.65
CA THR A 784 -4.90 8.17 48.99
C THR A 784 -3.38 8.02 49.11
N GLN A 785 -2.79 8.61 50.15
CA GLN A 785 -1.33 8.52 50.36
C GLN A 785 -0.87 7.08 50.66
N GLU A 786 -1.73 6.29 51.30
CA GLU A 786 -1.48 4.87 51.60
C GLU A 786 -1.76 3.95 50.40
N SER A 787 -2.58 4.40 49.45
CA SER A 787 -2.93 3.66 48.24
C SER A 787 -2.98 4.60 47.03
N PRO A 788 -1.82 5.08 46.54
CA PRO A 788 -1.79 6.01 45.42
C PRO A 788 -2.25 5.35 44.12
N ILE A 789 -2.67 6.17 43.15
CA ILE A 789 -3.07 5.68 41.82
C ILE A 789 -2.01 6.12 40.80
N GLY A 790 -1.40 5.15 40.12
CA GLY A 790 -0.48 5.38 39.01
C GLY A 790 -1.19 5.21 37.68
N VAL A 791 -1.43 6.30 36.95
CA VAL A 791 -2.14 6.30 35.68
C VAL A 791 -1.16 6.38 34.53
N TYR A 792 -1.14 5.37 33.67
CA TYR A 792 -0.39 5.34 32.44
C TYR A 792 -1.37 5.58 31.28
N VAL A 793 -1.40 6.82 30.80
CA VAL A 793 -2.33 7.24 29.75
C VAL A 793 -1.69 6.91 28.41
N LEU A 794 -2.35 6.08 27.62
CA LEU A 794 -1.93 5.73 26.27
C LEU A 794 -2.86 6.38 25.25
N HIS A 795 -2.38 7.45 24.62
CA HIS A 795 -3.04 8.06 23.48
C HIS A 795 -2.75 7.24 22.24
N LEU A 796 -3.76 6.53 21.75
CA LEU A 796 -3.68 5.66 20.57
C LEU A 796 -4.12 6.45 19.35
N ILE A 797 -3.18 6.65 18.43
CA ILE A 797 -3.43 7.30 17.16
C ILE A 797 -3.30 6.25 16.07
N GLU A 798 -4.31 6.14 15.23
CA GLU A 798 -4.24 5.27 14.06
C GLU A 798 -3.10 5.69 13.14
N LEU A 799 -2.20 4.75 12.89
CA LEU A 799 -1.21 4.91 11.84
C LEU A 799 -1.88 4.75 10.49
N GLY A 800 -2.05 5.87 9.78
CA GLY A 800 -2.04 5.82 8.32
C GLY A 800 -0.67 5.34 7.86
N HIS A 801 -0.62 4.16 7.21
CA HIS A 801 0.44 3.46 6.48
C HIS A 801 1.95 3.78 6.71
N ARG A 802 2.39 4.41 7.81
CA ARG A 802 3.83 4.45 8.14
C ARG A 802 4.31 3.04 8.48
N SER A 803 5.55 2.74 8.09
CA SER A 803 6.20 1.45 8.29
C SER A 803 6.82 1.26 9.67
N THR A 804 6.80 2.28 10.53
CA THR A 804 7.38 2.19 11.87
C THR A 804 6.43 2.72 12.95
N PRO A 805 6.04 1.89 13.94
CA PRO A 805 5.26 2.38 15.06
C PRO A 805 6.13 3.30 15.91
N LEU A 806 5.53 4.40 16.37
CA LEU A 806 6.21 5.36 17.22
C LEU A 806 5.58 5.32 18.61
N PHE A 807 6.35 4.84 19.58
CA PHE A 807 6.00 4.92 21.00
C PHE A 807 6.76 6.10 21.64
N ILE A 808 6.06 7.19 21.93
CA ILE A 808 6.64 8.38 22.58
C ILE A 808 6.29 8.35 24.06
N SER A 809 7.30 8.39 24.93
CA SER A 809 7.13 8.75 26.34
C SER A 809 7.35 10.25 26.53
N HIS A 810 6.38 10.94 27.12
CA HIS A 810 6.46 12.40 27.32
C HIS A 810 7.13 12.81 28.64
N GLN A 811 7.82 11.89 29.31
CA GLN A 811 8.41 12.11 30.64
C GLN A 811 9.74 12.89 30.64
N THR A 812 10.52 12.97 29.54
CA THR A 812 11.94 13.36 29.69
C THR A 812 12.64 14.11 28.54
N LYS A 813 11.98 14.69 27.53
CA LYS A 813 12.66 15.66 26.63
C LYS A 813 11.69 16.49 25.78
N ARG A 814 12.13 17.73 25.53
CA ARG A 814 11.50 18.83 24.77
C ARG A 814 10.51 18.39 23.69
N VAL A 815 9.35 19.05 23.73
CA VAL A 815 8.37 19.32 22.65
C VAL A 815 8.95 19.03 21.27
N VAL A 816 8.81 17.79 20.81
CA VAL A 816 8.87 17.43 19.39
C VAL A 816 7.45 17.61 18.89
N ASP A 817 7.24 18.32 17.78
CA ASP A 817 5.92 18.63 17.18
C ASP A 817 4.92 17.46 17.31
N VAL A 818 4.16 17.46 18.40
CA VAL A 818 3.11 16.47 18.66
C VAL A 818 1.84 17.05 18.06
N HIS A 819 0.99 16.21 17.47
CA HIS A 819 -0.34 16.63 17.03
C HIS A 819 -1.02 17.50 18.11
N PRO A 820 -1.67 18.61 17.74
CA PRO A 820 -2.27 19.55 18.70
C PRO A 820 -3.24 18.84 19.66
N TYR A 821 -3.90 17.78 19.18
CA TYR A 821 -4.77 16.94 19.98
C TYR A 821 -4.02 16.16 21.10
N SER A 822 -2.87 15.55 20.80
CA SER A 822 -2.06 14.87 21.82
C SER A 822 -1.58 15.81 22.91
N GLN A 823 -1.32 17.08 22.56
CA GLN A 823 -0.91 18.08 23.53
C GLN A 823 -2.04 18.40 24.52
N ASN A 824 -3.28 18.43 24.06
CA ASN A 824 -4.45 18.60 24.95
C ASN A 824 -4.58 17.44 25.95
N VAL A 825 -4.34 16.20 25.51
CA VAL A 825 -4.34 15.02 26.40
C VAL A 825 -3.24 15.15 27.46
N ILE A 826 -2.02 15.51 27.04
CA ILE A 826 -0.90 15.71 27.98
C ILE A 826 -1.22 16.81 28.99
N LEU A 827 -1.75 17.94 28.53
CA LEU A 827 -2.11 19.06 29.40
C LEU A 827 -3.19 18.66 30.40
N ALA A 828 -4.24 17.94 29.98
CA ALA A 828 -5.32 17.51 30.86
C ALA A 828 -4.83 16.60 32.00
N PHE A 829 -4.02 15.58 31.69
CA PHE A 829 -3.52 14.68 32.73
C PHE A 829 -2.41 15.29 33.59
N SER A 830 -1.61 16.21 33.04
CA SER A 830 -0.64 17.00 33.84
C SER A 830 -1.32 17.99 34.78
N GLN A 831 -2.52 18.46 34.43
CA GLN A 831 -3.36 19.26 35.31
C GLN A 831 -3.93 18.38 36.42
N TYR A 832 -4.48 17.22 36.07
CA TYR A 832 -5.01 16.24 37.02
C TYR A 832 -3.98 15.77 38.07
N GLU A 833 -2.73 15.52 37.67
CA GLU A 833 -1.64 15.18 38.57
C GLU A 833 -1.28 16.33 39.53
N ARG A 834 -1.30 17.58 39.04
CA ARG A 834 -1.05 18.76 39.87
C ARG A 834 -2.16 18.99 40.89
N ASP A 835 -3.40 18.77 40.49
CA ASP A 835 -4.57 18.93 41.36
C ASP A 835 -4.61 17.86 42.46
N ASN A 836 -4.04 16.66 42.21
CA ASN A 836 -3.98 15.53 43.14
C ASN A 836 -2.54 15.17 43.56
N TRP A 837 -1.71 16.19 43.80
CA TRP A 837 -0.28 16.02 44.06
C TRP A 837 0.02 15.05 45.21
N GLY A 838 0.82 14.01 44.93
CA GLY A 838 1.24 13.01 45.91
C GLY A 838 0.26 11.84 46.12
N PHE A 839 -0.95 11.92 45.55
CA PHE A 839 -1.95 10.84 45.57
C PHE A 839 -2.07 10.14 44.21
N VAL A 840 -1.89 10.90 43.13
CA VAL A 840 -1.94 10.42 41.75
C VAL A 840 -0.61 10.71 41.05
N SER A 841 -0.13 9.77 40.24
CA SER A 841 0.93 10.02 39.25
C SER A 841 0.39 9.77 37.85
N ALA A 842 0.65 10.67 36.90
CA ALA A 842 0.12 10.58 35.54
C ALA A 842 1.22 10.57 34.49
N ASN A 843 1.35 9.45 33.77
CA ASN A 843 2.37 9.25 32.76
C ASN A 843 1.73 9.09 31.39
N THR A 844 1.88 10.10 30.52
CA THR A 844 1.29 10.10 29.19
C THR A 844 2.24 9.55 28.14
N PHE A 845 1.73 8.63 27.33
CA PHE A 845 2.39 8.01 26.19
C PHE A 845 1.55 8.22 24.93
N THR A 846 2.21 8.32 23.79
CA THR A 846 1.53 8.31 22.50
C THR A 846 2.03 7.10 21.71
N ALA A 847 1.11 6.23 21.31
CA ALA A 847 1.40 5.10 20.42
C ALA A 847 0.72 5.36 19.08
N MET A 848 1.53 5.34 18.03
CA MET A 848 1.09 5.38 16.64
C MET A 848 1.31 3.97 16.08
N SER A 849 0.22 3.21 15.85
CA SER A 849 0.22 1.82 15.37
C SER A 849 -0.96 1.54 14.45
N PRO A 850 -0.83 0.63 13.46
CA PRO A 850 -1.98 0.15 12.70
C PRO A 850 -2.99 -0.47 13.65
N THR A 851 -4.28 -0.32 13.39
CA THR A 851 -5.38 -0.82 14.25
C THR A 851 -5.23 -2.28 14.59
N ASP A 852 -4.70 -3.08 13.66
CA ASP A 852 -4.46 -4.49 13.86
C ASP A 852 -3.48 -4.81 14.99
N LEU A 853 -2.51 -3.93 15.23
CA LEU A 853 -1.40 -4.12 16.16
C LEU A 853 -1.51 -3.25 17.42
N MET A 854 -2.46 -2.30 17.49
CA MET A 854 -2.70 -1.45 18.67
C MET A 854 -2.89 -2.25 19.96
N HIS A 855 -3.53 -3.42 19.89
CA HIS A 855 -3.74 -4.27 21.05
C HIS A 855 -2.41 -4.71 21.68
N GLU A 856 -1.37 -4.93 20.87
CA GLU A 856 -0.05 -5.33 21.34
C GLU A 856 0.64 -4.17 22.08
N ASP A 857 0.46 -2.92 21.64
CA ASP A 857 1.02 -1.76 22.34
C ASP A 857 0.38 -1.56 23.72
N ILE A 858 -0.94 -1.72 23.81
CA ILE A 858 -1.69 -1.63 25.07
C ILE A 858 -1.20 -2.70 26.05
N THR A 859 -1.18 -3.96 25.62
CA THR A 859 -0.79 -5.08 26.48
C THR A 859 0.69 -5.05 26.84
N THR A 860 1.55 -4.56 25.94
CA THR A 860 2.99 -4.38 26.20
C THR A 860 3.24 -3.26 27.20
N LEU A 861 2.52 -2.14 27.11
CA LEU A 861 2.63 -1.07 28.08
C LEU A 861 2.16 -1.54 29.47
N ALA A 862 1.01 -2.21 29.51
CA ALA A 862 0.46 -2.81 30.72
C ALA A 862 1.44 -3.78 31.37
N LEU A 863 2.08 -4.62 30.56
CA LEU A 863 3.15 -5.50 30.98
C LEU A 863 4.33 -4.74 31.58
N ASN A 864 4.92 -3.81 30.81
CA ASN A 864 6.17 -3.14 31.13
C ASN A 864 6.07 -2.28 32.38
N ARG A 865 4.89 -1.71 32.66
CA ARG A 865 4.60 -0.93 33.85
C ARG A 865 4.01 -1.75 35.01
N ALA A 866 3.81 -3.05 34.79
CA ALA A 866 3.20 -3.98 35.73
C ALA A 866 1.86 -3.44 36.25
N THR A 867 0.96 -3.10 35.34
CA THR A 867 -0.37 -2.57 35.69
C THR A 867 -1.31 -3.69 36.11
N SER A 868 -2.31 -3.32 36.91
CA SER A 868 -3.33 -4.24 37.44
C SER A 868 -4.69 -4.10 36.75
N LEU A 869 -4.91 -2.97 36.05
CA LEU A 869 -6.14 -2.67 35.33
C LEU A 869 -5.83 -1.96 34.01
N ILE A 870 -6.46 -2.39 32.92
CA ILE A 870 -6.52 -1.67 31.63
C ILE A 870 -7.93 -1.12 31.48
N LEU A 871 -8.07 0.19 31.29
CA LEU A 871 -9.31 0.87 30.97
C LEU A 871 -9.41 1.11 29.46
N LEU A 872 -10.47 0.59 28.85
CA LEU A 872 -10.80 0.74 27.44
C LEU A 872 -12.10 1.56 27.31
N PRO A 873 -12.15 2.57 26.43
CA PRO A 873 -13.40 3.25 26.13
C PRO A 873 -14.29 2.35 25.26
N PHE A 874 -15.61 2.47 25.45
CA PHE A 874 -16.56 1.80 24.58
C PHE A 874 -16.60 2.40 23.17
N HIS A 875 -16.79 1.54 22.16
CA HIS A 875 -16.72 1.90 20.75
C HIS A 875 -17.93 2.72 20.25
N ARG A 876 -19.07 2.67 20.95
CA ARG A 876 -20.20 3.58 20.74
C ARG A 876 -20.11 4.77 21.69
N LYS A 877 -20.36 5.96 21.15
CA LYS A 877 -20.47 7.21 21.92
C LYS A 877 -21.90 7.72 21.94
N TRP A 878 -22.25 8.40 23.02
CA TRP A 878 -23.59 8.93 23.27
C TRP A 878 -23.55 10.45 23.21
N SER A 879 -24.44 11.03 22.42
CA SER A 879 -24.75 12.45 22.50
C SER A 879 -25.45 12.75 23.83
N ILE A 880 -25.43 14.02 24.23
CA ILE A 880 -26.15 14.56 25.38
C ILE A 880 -27.65 14.21 25.34
N ASP A 881 -28.22 14.06 24.14
CA ASP A 881 -29.62 13.71 23.92
C ASP A 881 -29.92 12.21 24.11
N GLY A 882 -28.93 11.38 24.42
CA GLY A 882 -29.09 9.93 24.56
C GLY A 882 -29.17 9.18 23.23
N ILE A 883 -28.76 9.82 22.13
CA ILE A 883 -28.66 9.22 20.80
C ILE A 883 -27.20 8.83 20.54
N VAL A 884 -26.96 7.68 19.90
CA VAL A 884 -25.62 7.25 19.50
C VAL A 884 -25.02 8.27 18.51
N SER A 885 -23.92 8.92 18.89
CA SER A 885 -23.27 9.97 18.09
C SER A 885 -22.23 9.41 17.11
N SER A 886 -21.53 8.35 17.50
CA SER A 886 -20.56 7.66 16.64
C SER A 886 -20.39 6.20 17.05
N GLU A 887 -20.21 5.32 16.07
CA GLU A 887 -19.89 3.91 16.25
C GLU A 887 -18.65 3.58 15.41
N ASP A 888 -17.65 2.97 16.05
CA ASP A 888 -16.37 2.70 15.43
C ASP A 888 -16.00 1.21 15.52
N ASN A 889 -16.21 0.48 14.42
CA ASN A 889 -15.97 -0.97 14.37
C ASN A 889 -14.50 -1.32 14.61
N LEU A 890 -13.57 -0.44 14.28
CA LEU A 890 -12.14 -0.67 14.48
C LEU A 890 -11.79 -0.72 15.98
N ILE A 891 -12.39 0.15 16.78
CA ILE A 891 -12.23 0.16 18.25
C ILE A 891 -12.88 -1.09 18.86
N ARG A 892 -14.00 -1.57 18.29
CA ARG A 892 -14.63 -2.81 18.71
C ARG A 892 -13.69 -4.01 18.52
N THR A 893 -13.16 -4.19 17.31
CA THR A 893 -12.20 -5.27 17.03
C THR A 893 -10.96 -5.19 17.92
N LEU A 894 -10.47 -3.98 18.18
CA LEU A 894 -9.37 -3.72 19.11
C LEU A 894 -9.71 -4.19 20.54
N ASN A 895 -10.86 -3.77 21.08
CA ASN A 895 -11.30 -4.14 22.42
C ASN A 895 -11.42 -5.67 22.57
N CYS A 896 -11.99 -6.36 21.59
CA CYS A 896 -12.06 -7.83 21.58
C CYS A 896 -10.67 -8.48 21.66
N ARG A 897 -9.71 -8.03 20.84
CA ARG A 897 -8.33 -8.55 20.86
C ARG A 897 -7.61 -8.30 22.18
N VAL A 898 -7.86 -7.16 22.84
CA VAL A 898 -7.30 -6.86 24.16
C VAL A 898 -7.92 -7.77 25.23
N LEU A 899 -9.24 -8.01 25.19
CA LEU A 899 -9.95 -8.90 26.13
C LEU A 899 -9.40 -10.33 26.12
N GLU A 900 -8.99 -10.85 24.96
CA GLU A 900 -8.47 -12.21 24.79
C GLU A 900 -6.99 -12.39 25.20
N ARG A 901 -6.20 -11.31 25.18
CA ARG A 901 -4.72 -11.35 25.29
C ARG A 901 -4.15 -10.55 26.45
N SER A 902 -4.98 -9.92 27.27
CA SER A 902 -4.50 -9.01 28.32
C SER A 902 -3.71 -9.70 29.44
N PRO A 903 -2.67 -9.04 29.98
CA PRO A 903 -1.87 -9.55 31.09
C PRO A 903 -2.44 -9.23 32.48
N CYS A 904 -3.55 -8.49 32.57
CA CYS A 904 -4.17 -8.01 33.81
C CYS A 904 -5.67 -7.83 33.61
N SER A 905 -6.41 -7.42 34.65
CA SER A 905 -7.85 -7.19 34.56
C SER A 905 -8.18 -6.04 33.60
N ILE A 906 -9.34 -6.08 32.96
CA ILE A 906 -9.80 -5.07 32.00
C ILE A 906 -11.09 -4.44 32.50
N GLY A 907 -11.23 -3.12 32.33
CA GLY A 907 -12.48 -2.39 32.46
C GLY A 907 -12.87 -1.76 31.13
N ILE A 908 -14.08 -2.02 30.63
CA ILE A 908 -14.66 -1.27 29.50
C ILE A 908 -15.59 -0.21 30.07
N LEU A 909 -15.30 1.06 29.76
CA LEU A 909 -16.07 2.20 30.22
C LEU A 909 -17.05 2.67 29.14
N VAL A 910 -18.34 2.51 29.43
CA VAL A 910 -19.44 3.09 28.68
C VAL A 910 -19.80 4.42 29.35
N ASP A 911 -19.33 5.52 28.78
CA ASP A 911 -19.64 6.85 29.28
C ASP A 911 -20.94 7.38 28.67
N ARG A 912 -21.88 7.79 29.54
CA ARG A 912 -23.09 8.51 29.16
C ARG A 912 -23.03 9.91 29.79
N PRO A 913 -22.80 10.98 29.01
CA PRO A 913 -22.67 12.32 29.56
C PRO A 913 -23.99 12.78 30.19
N GLN A 914 -23.99 13.02 31.50
CA GLN A 914 -25.17 13.49 32.22
C GLN A 914 -25.27 15.02 32.18
N VAL A 915 -26.44 15.54 31.77
CA VAL A 915 -26.87 16.90 32.10
C VAL A 915 -27.71 16.80 33.38
N ARG A 916 -27.09 17.04 34.54
CA ARG A 916 -27.83 17.13 35.81
C ARG A 916 -28.85 18.27 35.70
N LYS A 917 -30.13 17.98 35.96
CA LYS A 917 -31.18 19.00 36.13
C LYS A 917 -30.98 19.68 37.49
N GLY A 918 -30.14 20.71 37.52
CA GLY A 918 -29.89 21.52 38.72
C GLY A 918 -28.57 22.26 38.60
N ASN A 919 -28.62 23.59 38.61
CA ASN A 919 -27.45 24.46 38.50
C ASN A 919 -26.40 24.09 39.57
N ASN A 920 -25.14 23.96 39.13
CA ASN A 920 -23.88 23.98 39.91
C ASN A 920 -23.11 22.65 40.16
N GLY A 921 -23.43 21.52 39.50
CA GLY A 921 -22.68 20.26 39.71
C GLY A 921 -21.20 20.27 39.30
N LEU A 922 -20.85 20.95 38.20
CA LEU A 922 -19.45 21.00 37.70
C LEU A 922 -18.54 21.90 38.55
N VAL A 923 -19.12 22.90 39.22
CA VAL A 923 -18.39 23.90 40.01
C VAL A 923 -18.07 23.39 41.42
N GLN A 924 -18.80 22.39 41.92
CA GLN A 924 -18.68 21.91 43.30
C GLN A 924 -17.61 20.80 43.46
N LEU A 925 -17.41 19.94 42.45
CA LEU A 925 -16.30 18.98 42.42
C LEU A 925 -14.92 19.67 42.26
N MET A 926 -14.86 20.79 41.53
CA MET A 926 -13.66 21.64 41.49
C MET A 926 -13.41 22.44 42.78
N ARG A 927 -14.39 22.57 43.68
CA ARG A 927 -14.28 23.38 44.91
C ARG A 927 -13.46 22.70 46.01
N ARG A 928 -13.26 21.37 45.94
CA ARG A 928 -12.38 20.63 46.86
C ARG A 928 -10.90 21.01 46.71
N ALA A 929 -10.48 21.58 45.58
CA ALA A 929 -9.11 22.03 45.35
C ALA A 929 -8.75 23.37 46.06
N SER A 930 -9.73 24.11 46.59
CA SER A 930 -9.49 25.45 47.17
C SER A 930 -9.59 25.54 48.69
N SER A 931 -9.90 24.46 49.42
CA SER A 931 -10.05 24.51 50.88
C SER A 931 -8.79 24.15 51.68
N ASN A 932 -7.71 23.69 51.04
CA ASN A 932 -6.48 23.30 51.75
C ASN A 932 -5.27 24.23 51.55
N SER A 933 -5.46 25.43 51.00
CA SER A 933 -4.36 26.38 50.79
C SER A 933 -4.73 27.83 51.11
N SER A 934 -5.01 28.13 52.38
CA SER A 934 -4.83 29.49 52.93
C SER A 934 -4.83 29.50 54.47
N GLY A 935 -3.64 29.65 55.05
CA GLY A 935 -3.33 30.68 56.04
C GLY A 935 -4.11 30.72 57.36
N HIS A 936 -3.37 30.43 58.43
CA HIS A 936 -3.49 31.06 59.74
C HIS A 936 -3.89 32.56 59.63
N LEU A 937 -4.80 33.01 60.51
CA LEU A 937 -5.31 34.38 60.72
C LEU A 937 -6.52 34.81 59.87
N PHE A 938 -7.74 34.50 60.34
CA PHE A 938 -8.68 35.45 60.97
C PHE A 938 -10.04 34.77 61.12
N ARG A 939 -10.45 34.49 62.36
CA ARG A 939 -11.80 34.00 62.70
C ARG A 939 -12.71 35.22 62.80
N SER A 940 -13.82 35.24 62.07
CA SER A 940 -14.98 36.08 62.42
C SER A 940 -16.26 35.40 61.93
N ALA A 941 -17.24 35.40 62.84
CA ALA A 941 -18.45 34.60 62.79
C ALA A 941 -19.46 35.08 61.72
N SER A 942 -20.06 34.13 61.00
CA SER A 942 -21.43 34.26 60.51
C SER A 942 -22.04 32.86 60.38
N SER A 943 -23.11 32.65 61.14
CA SER A 943 -23.97 31.46 61.15
C SER A 943 -24.67 31.26 59.80
N MET A 944 -24.38 30.14 59.13
CA MET A 944 -25.25 29.52 58.13
C MET A 944 -25.12 28.00 58.26
N PRO A 945 -26.22 27.23 58.14
CA PRO A 945 -26.19 25.78 58.28
C PRO A 945 -25.46 25.13 57.08
N PRO A 946 -24.91 23.92 57.23
CA PRO A 946 -24.20 23.25 56.16
C PRO A 946 -25.19 22.88 55.04
N THR A 947 -24.98 23.41 53.84
CA THR A 947 -25.68 22.99 52.62
C THR A 947 -25.17 21.61 52.20
N GLU A 948 -26.09 20.67 52.04
CA GLU A 948 -25.91 19.25 51.69
C GLU A 948 -24.82 19.00 50.61
N GLU A 949 -23.81 18.20 50.95
CA GLU A 949 -22.86 17.66 49.98
C GLU A 949 -23.58 16.58 49.16
N THR A 950 -23.74 16.78 47.85
CA THR A 950 -24.38 15.77 47.00
C THR A 950 -23.46 14.55 46.86
N SER A 951 -23.88 13.39 47.38
CA SER A 951 -23.16 12.13 47.24
C SER A 951 -23.18 11.63 45.78
N TYR A 952 -22.13 10.91 45.39
CA TYR A 952 -22.02 10.20 44.11
C TYR A 952 -22.51 8.76 44.31
N SER A 953 -23.56 8.36 43.61
CA SER A 953 -24.21 7.06 43.83
C SER A 953 -23.64 6.01 42.88
N VAL A 954 -23.01 4.97 43.44
CA VAL A 954 -22.43 3.85 42.69
C VAL A 954 -23.26 2.59 42.95
N GLY A 955 -23.80 2.00 41.88
CA GLY A 955 -24.47 0.71 41.90
C GLY A 955 -23.50 -0.40 41.50
N MET A 956 -23.54 -1.53 42.17
CA MET A 956 -22.76 -2.71 41.80
C MET A 956 -23.67 -3.92 41.74
N ILE A 957 -23.68 -4.61 40.59
CA ILE A 957 -24.51 -5.78 40.36
C ILE A 957 -23.65 -7.04 40.51
N PHE A 958 -24.10 -7.98 41.35
CA PHE A 958 -23.38 -9.21 41.66
C PHE A 958 -24.25 -10.45 41.39
N PHE A 959 -23.85 -11.27 40.42
CA PHE A 959 -24.45 -12.58 40.16
C PHE A 959 -23.57 -13.74 40.65
N GLY A 960 -22.27 -13.48 40.87
CA GLY A 960 -21.28 -14.46 41.28
C GLY A 960 -20.34 -14.84 40.13
N GLY A 961 -19.11 -15.19 40.49
CA GLY A 961 -18.03 -15.51 39.55
C GLY A 961 -16.78 -14.63 39.70
N ASN A 962 -15.77 -14.95 38.89
CA ASN A 962 -14.45 -14.32 38.92
C ASN A 962 -14.49 -12.81 38.60
N ASP A 963 -15.24 -12.44 37.55
CA ASP A 963 -15.38 -11.06 37.09
C ASP A 963 -16.12 -10.17 38.11
N ASP A 964 -17.21 -10.68 38.68
CA ASP A 964 -18.00 -9.95 39.69
C ASP A 964 -17.21 -9.74 40.98
N ARG A 965 -16.39 -10.71 41.39
CA ARG A 965 -15.48 -10.57 42.54
C ARG A 965 -14.44 -9.48 42.32
N GLU A 966 -13.85 -9.45 41.13
CA GLU A 966 -12.91 -8.41 40.72
C GLU A 966 -13.58 -7.02 40.72
N ALA A 967 -14.79 -6.93 40.16
CA ALA A 967 -15.60 -5.72 40.14
C ALA A 967 -15.93 -5.22 41.56
N LEU A 968 -16.28 -6.14 42.46
CA LEU A 968 -16.57 -5.82 43.85
C LEU A 968 -15.36 -5.22 44.57
N THR A 969 -14.15 -5.72 44.30
CA THR A 969 -12.94 -5.18 44.91
C THR A 969 -12.69 -3.73 44.48
N LEU A 970 -12.94 -3.40 43.22
CA LEU A 970 -12.85 -2.00 42.77
C LEU A 970 -13.95 -1.14 43.42
N ALA A 971 -15.18 -1.63 43.48
CA ALA A 971 -16.30 -0.92 44.12
C ALA A 971 -16.04 -0.65 45.61
N LYS A 972 -15.53 -1.65 46.36
CA LYS A 972 -15.11 -1.49 47.77
C LYS A 972 -14.04 -0.42 47.94
N ARG A 973 -13.15 -0.26 46.96
CA ARG A 973 -12.13 0.80 46.99
C ARG A 973 -12.76 2.18 46.84
N MET A 974 -13.72 2.33 45.91
CA MET A 974 -14.46 3.58 45.70
C MET A 974 -15.27 3.98 46.94
N ALA A 975 -15.89 3.01 47.62
CA ALA A 975 -16.68 3.24 48.82
C ALA A 975 -15.89 3.72 50.04
N LYS A 976 -14.55 3.74 49.99
CA LYS A 976 -13.75 4.35 51.06
C LYS A 976 -13.84 5.87 51.08
N ASP A 977 -14.30 6.49 49.99
CA ASP A 977 -14.61 7.91 49.96
C ASP A 977 -15.96 8.16 50.64
N ALA A 978 -15.98 9.06 51.64
CA ALA A 978 -17.21 9.44 52.35
C ALA A 978 -18.26 10.11 51.44
N SER A 979 -17.86 10.59 50.25
CA SER A 979 -18.77 11.16 49.26
C SER A 979 -19.37 10.15 48.28
N VAL A 980 -18.97 8.87 48.34
CA VAL A 980 -19.49 7.79 47.49
C VAL A 980 -20.46 6.91 48.27
N ASN A 981 -21.68 6.79 47.77
CA ASN A 981 -22.67 5.85 48.29
C ASN A 981 -22.66 4.59 47.42
N LEU A 982 -22.22 3.45 47.97
CA LEU A 982 -22.16 2.19 47.24
C LEU A 982 -23.36 1.30 47.58
N THR A 983 -24.16 0.93 46.58
CA THR A 983 -25.19 -0.12 46.73
C THR A 983 -24.76 -1.38 45.99
N VAL A 984 -24.66 -2.50 46.70
CA VAL A 984 -24.34 -3.82 46.14
C VAL A 984 -25.62 -4.65 46.07
N THR A 985 -26.10 -4.92 44.86
CA THR A 985 -27.30 -5.73 44.60
C THR A 985 -26.89 -7.13 44.14
N ARG A 986 -27.21 -8.14 44.94
CA ARG A 986 -26.96 -9.55 44.62
C ARG A 986 -28.21 -10.21 44.05
N PHE A 987 -28.11 -10.78 42.86
CA PHE A 987 -29.19 -11.53 42.22
C PHE A 987 -29.08 -13.03 42.48
N LEU A 988 -30.08 -13.61 43.13
CA LEU A 988 -30.17 -15.03 43.47
C LEU A 988 -31.24 -15.73 42.61
N PRO A 989 -31.01 -17.00 42.21
CA PRO A 989 -32.04 -17.77 41.52
C PRO A 989 -33.13 -18.24 42.50
N GLU A 990 -34.37 -18.38 42.02
CA GLU A 990 -35.47 -18.97 42.80
C GLU A 990 -35.19 -20.48 43.09
N GLU A 991 -35.55 -20.95 44.29
CA GLU A 991 -35.10 -22.21 44.91
C GLU A 991 -35.05 -23.42 43.96
N GLY A 992 -33.87 -24.04 43.79
CA GLY A 992 -33.76 -25.36 43.13
C GLY A 992 -32.41 -25.79 42.55
N THR A 993 -31.36 -24.95 42.54
CA THR A 993 -30.09 -25.33 41.87
C THR A 993 -28.83 -24.79 42.53
N THR A 994 -28.81 -24.57 43.85
CA THR A 994 -27.56 -24.22 44.55
C THR A 994 -26.75 -25.50 44.82
N ILE A 995 -26.10 -26.03 43.80
CA ILE A 995 -24.96 -26.93 44.04
C ILE A 995 -23.94 -26.08 44.80
N MET A 996 -23.62 -26.47 46.04
CA MET A 996 -22.67 -25.77 46.91
C MET A 996 -21.26 -25.88 46.29
N SER A 997 -20.98 -25.06 45.28
CA SER A 997 -19.73 -25.04 44.53
C SER A 997 -18.67 -24.30 45.33
N THR A 998 -17.39 -24.66 45.14
CA THR A 998 -16.25 -23.94 45.73
C THR A 998 -16.27 -22.44 45.40
N GLU A 999 -16.86 -22.06 44.26
CA GLU A 999 -17.05 -20.66 43.87
C GLU A 999 -18.09 -19.94 44.74
N SER A 1000 -19.21 -20.59 45.07
CA SER A 1000 -20.24 -20.00 45.94
C SER A 1000 -19.72 -19.67 47.34
N VAL A 1001 -18.79 -20.48 47.86
CA VAL A 1001 -18.10 -20.23 49.14
C VAL A 1001 -17.22 -18.98 49.05
N ARG A 1002 -16.45 -18.84 47.97
CA ARG A 1002 -15.62 -17.65 47.72
C ARG A 1002 -16.45 -16.40 47.53
N ASP A 1003 -17.56 -16.49 46.81
CA ASP A 1003 -18.46 -15.36 46.60
C ASP A 1003 -19.05 -14.86 47.94
N ASN A 1004 -19.45 -15.79 48.81
CA ASN A 1004 -19.94 -15.45 50.15
C ASN A 1004 -18.83 -14.87 51.06
N GLU A 1005 -17.58 -15.34 50.91
CA GLU A 1005 -16.43 -14.80 51.65
C GLU A 1005 -16.16 -13.34 51.29
N VAL A 1006 -16.11 -13.02 49.99
CA VAL A 1006 -15.86 -11.63 49.52
C VAL A 1006 -17.02 -10.70 49.89
N LEU A 1007 -18.27 -11.20 49.95
CA LEU A 1007 -19.43 -10.39 50.33
C LEU A 1007 -19.57 -10.15 51.84
N LYS A 1008 -18.86 -10.89 52.69
CA LYS A 1008 -19.00 -10.80 54.16
C LYS A 1008 -18.78 -9.38 54.69
N ASP A 1009 -17.76 -8.68 54.19
CA ASP A 1009 -17.43 -7.32 54.63
C ASP A 1009 -18.52 -6.32 54.26
N VAL A 1010 -19.16 -6.54 53.10
CA VAL A 1010 -20.24 -5.69 52.57
C VAL A 1010 -21.51 -5.91 53.38
N LYS A 1011 -21.86 -7.18 53.69
CA LYS A 1011 -23.01 -7.52 54.55
C LYS A 1011 -22.90 -6.94 55.95
N GLN A 1012 -21.68 -6.79 56.45
CA GLN A 1012 -21.41 -6.27 57.80
C GLN A 1012 -21.18 -4.76 57.85
N ASN A 1013 -21.31 -4.04 56.72
CA ASN A 1013 -20.97 -2.61 56.58
C ASN A 1013 -19.57 -2.25 57.12
N ASN A 1014 -18.60 -3.16 56.99
CA ASN A 1014 -17.24 -3.02 57.53
C ASN A 1014 -16.24 -2.40 56.52
N VAL A 1015 -16.72 -1.76 55.46
CA VAL A 1015 -15.87 -1.20 54.38
C VAL A 1015 -15.53 0.27 54.67
N GLY A 1016 -14.68 0.51 55.67
CA GLY A 1016 -14.23 1.86 56.04
C GLY A 1016 -15.33 2.78 56.60
N ASP A 1017 -15.10 4.10 56.57
CA ASP A 1017 -16.05 5.13 57.05
C ASP A 1017 -17.18 5.44 56.04
N GLY A 1018 -17.26 4.70 54.93
CA GLY A 1018 -18.20 4.95 53.83
C GLY A 1018 -19.55 4.26 54.01
N TYR A 1019 -20.57 4.79 53.33
CA TYR A 1019 -21.93 4.26 53.38
C TYR A 1019 -22.15 3.19 52.31
N VAL A 1020 -22.25 1.94 52.74
CA VAL A 1020 -22.50 0.78 51.87
C VAL A 1020 -23.87 0.17 52.16
N ILE A 1021 -24.69 -0.02 51.13
CA ILE A 1021 -25.99 -0.70 51.20
C ILE A 1021 -25.87 -2.05 50.51
N TYR A 1022 -26.39 -3.10 51.14
CA TYR A 1022 -26.45 -4.43 50.58
C TYR A 1022 -27.91 -4.86 50.34
N VAL A 1023 -28.23 -5.28 49.11
CA VAL A 1023 -29.57 -5.71 48.68
C VAL A 1023 -29.48 -7.10 48.05
N GLU A 1024 -30.40 -7.99 48.40
CA GLU A 1024 -30.55 -9.31 47.76
C GLU A 1024 -31.89 -9.35 47.01
N GLU A 1025 -31.84 -9.66 45.72
CA GLU A 1025 -33.01 -9.80 44.84
C GLU A 1025 -33.10 -11.23 44.33
N VAL A 1026 -34.27 -11.86 44.45
CA VAL A 1026 -34.52 -13.22 43.96
C VAL A 1026 -35.25 -13.14 42.63
N VAL A 1027 -34.71 -13.78 41.60
CA VAL A 1027 -35.21 -13.74 40.22
C VAL A 1027 -35.37 -15.13 39.62
N LYS A 1028 -36.42 -15.30 38.81
CA LYS A 1028 -36.75 -16.53 38.09
C LYS A 1028 -35.97 -16.67 36.80
N ASP A 1029 -35.98 -15.60 36.00
CA ASP A 1029 -35.47 -15.61 34.64
C ASP A 1029 -34.80 -14.27 34.26
N GLY A 1030 -34.24 -14.26 33.06
CA GLY A 1030 -33.64 -13.06 32.50
C GLY A 1030 -34.60 -11.87 32.37
N PRO A 1031 -35.81 -12.02 31.81
CA PRO A 1031 -36.79 -10.93 31.70
C PRO A 1031 -37.10 -10.23 33.03
N GLU A 1032 -37.30 -10.98 34.12
CA GLU A 1032 -37.52 -10.41 35.45
C GLU A 1032 -36.29 -9.62 35.92
N THR A 1033 -35.09 -10.17 35.72
CA THR A 1033 -33.82 -9.50 35.99
C THR A 1033 -33.70 -8.17 35.21
N ALA A 1034 -34.07 -8.16 33.93
CA ALA A 1034 -34.01 -6.96 33.10
C ALA A 1034 -34.97 -5.85 33.56
N LEU A 1035 -36.14 -6.21 34.10
CA LEU A 1035 -37.10 -5.27 34.65
C LEU A 1035 -36.56 -4.59 35.92
N ILE A 1036 -36.01 -5.38 36.85
CA ILE A 1036 -35.42 -4.85 38.10
C ILE A 1036 -34.24 -3.93 37.79
N ILE A 1037 -33.35 -4.35 36.89
CA ILE A 1037 -32.20 -3.53 36.47
C ILE A 1037 -32.68 -2.22 35.84
N ARG A 1038 -33.79 -2.23 35.10
CA ARG A 1038 -34.34 -1.03 34.46
C ARG A 1038 -34.91 -0.04 35.46
N GLU A 1039 -35.54 -0.54 36.51
CA GLU A 1039 -36.08 0.29 37.59
C GLU A 1039 -34.95 0.93 38.39
N MET A 1040 -33.95 0.16 38.80
CA MET A 1040 -32.86 0.65 39.66
C MET A 1040 -31.82 1.52 38.92
N ALA A 1041 -31.65 1.35 37.60
CA ALA A 1041 -30.56 2.03 36.87
C ALA A 1041 -30.69 3.56 36.82
N GLY A 1042 -31.88 4.11 37.11
CA GLY A 1042 -32.11 5.55 37.16
C GLY A 1042 -31.53 6.24 38.41
N ASP A 1043 -31.22 5.48 39.47
CA ASP A 1043 -30.84 6.00 40.78
C ASP A 1043 -29.33 6.14 40.97
N TYR A 1044 -28.54 5.63 40.03
CA TYR A 1044 -27.08 5.58 40.11
C TYR A 1044 -26.41 6.45 39.04
N ASP A 1045 -25.27 7.05 39.42
CA ASP A 1045 -24.41 7.80 38.49
C ASP A 1045 -23.48 6.84 37.71
N LEU A 1046 -23.02 5.78 38.36
CA LEU A 1046 -22.16 4.72 37.79
C LEU A 1046 -22.66 3.34 38.22
N ILE A 1047 -22.78 2.41 37.28
CA ILE A 1047 -23.03 0.98 37.56
C ILE A 1047 -21.80 0.16 37.19
N ILE A 1048 -21.35 -0.70 38.11
CA ILE A 1048 -20.22 -1.62 37.91
C ILE A 1048 -20.75 -3.05 37.80
N VAL A 1049 -20.36 -3.75 36.74
CA VAL A 1049 -20.77 -5.14 36.47
C VAL A 1049 -19.57 -5.99 36.04
N GLY A 1050 -19.58 -7.28 36.37
CA GLY A 1050 -18.64 -8.22 35.76
C GLY A 1050 -19.08 -8.62 34.34
N ARG A 1051 -18.13 -8.90 33.45
CA ARG A 1051 -18.40 -9.31 32.05
C ARG A 1051 -19.12 -10.67 32.00
N ARG A 1052 -18.71 -11.64 32.81
CA ARG A 1052 -19.33 -12.98 32.91
C ARG A 1052 -19.49 -13.68 31.55
N HIS A 1053 -18.47 -13.56 30.69
CA HIS A 1053 -18.53 -14.09 29.33
C HIS A 1053 -18.57 -15.62 29.32
N GLY A 1054 -19.51 -16.21 28.55
CA GLY A 1054 -19.66 -17.66 28.40
C GLY A 1054 -20.23 -18.39 29.63
N ILE A 1055 -20.75 -17.67 30.63
CA ILE A 1055 -21.36 -18.27 31.82
C ILE A 1055 -22.89 -18.23 31.64
N GLU A 1056 -23.50 -19.40 31.46
CA GLU A 1056 -24.95 -19.53 31.49
C GLU A 1056 -25.44 -19.59 32.94
N CYS A 1057 -26.39 -18.72 33.28
CA CYS A 1057 -27.03 -18.69 34.58
C CYS A 1057 -28.55 -18.60 34.40
N PRO A 1058 -29.36 -19.22 35.27
CA PRO A 1058 -30.81 -19.10 35.24
C PRO A 1058 -31.28 -17.63 35.21
N GLN A 1059 -30.61 -16.77 36.01
CA GLN A 1059 -30.92 -15.34 36.11
C GLN A 1059 -30.66 -14.55 34.82
N THR A 1060 -29.85 -15.05 33.89
CA THR A 1060 -29.53 -14.39 32.62
C THR A 1060 -30.05 -15.16 31.41
N SER A 1061 -30.80 -16.24 31.65
CA SER A 1061 -31.36 -17.09 30.61
C SER A 1061 -32.33 -16.29 29.74
N GLY A 1062 -32.23 -16.47 28.42
CA GLY A 1062 -33.02 -15.73 27.44
C GLY A 1062 -32.53 -14.31 27.15
N LEU A 1063 -31.66 -13.68 27.95
CA LEU A 1063 -31.05 -12.38 27.56
C LEU A 1063 -29.83 -12.55 26.65
N ALA A 1064 -29.12 -13.66 26.76
CA ALA A 1064 -27.92 -13.91 25.95
C ALA A 1064 -28.24 -13.91 24.44
N GLU A 1065 -29.41 -14.42 24.04
CA GLU A 1065 -29.89 -14.40 22.64
C GLU A 1065 -30.18 -13.00 22.10
N TRP A 1066 -30.40 -12.03 22.98
CA TRP A 1066 -30.70 -10.64 22.62
C TRP A 1066 -29.47 -9.74 22.71
N SER A 1067 -28.29 -10.30 22.97
CA SER A 1067 -27.06 -9.53 23.09
C SER A 1067 -26.50 -9.16 21.71
N GLU A 1068 -26.32 -7.86 21.46
CA GLU A 1068 -25.63 -7.34 20.27
C GLU A 1068 -24.10 -7.43 20.42
N PHE A 1069 -23.62 -7.27 21.66
CA PHE A 1069 -22.20 -7.12 21.97
C PHE A 1069 -21.71 -8.09 23.04
N SER A 1070 -21.17 -9.22 22.59
CA SER A 1070 -20.59 -10.24 23.45
C SER A 1070 -19.35 -9.78 24.23
N GLU A 1071 -18.70 -8.68 23.80
CA GLU A 1071 -17.58 -8.06 24.51
C GLU A 1071 -17.99 -7.42 25.86
N LEU A 1072 -19.24 -6.99 26.02
CA LEU A 1072 -19.74 -6.37 27.26
C LEU A 1072 -20.33 -7.40 28.24
N GLY A 1073 -20.66 -8.60 27.76
CA GLY A 1073 -21.43 -9.57 28.51
C GLY A 1073 -22.91 -9.22 28.58
N VAL A 1074 -23.75 -10.19 28.98
CA VAL A 1074 -25.21 -10.10 28.88
C VAL A 1074 -25.79 -8.87 29.58
N ILE A 1075 -25.33 -8.58 30.80
CA ILE A 1075 -25.83 -7.46 31.60
C ILE A 1075 -25.20 -6.12 31.18
N GLY A 1076 -23.90 -6.12 30.86
CA GLY A 1076 -23.21 -4.94 30.37
C GLY A 1076 -23.82 -4.44 29.06
N ASP A 1077 -24.18 -5.36 28.16
CA ASP A 1077 -24.83 -5.06 26.89
C ASP A 1077 -26.26 -4.54 27.08
N LEU A 1078 -27.04 -5.14 27.99
CA LEU A 1078 -28.35 -4.65 28.35
C LEU A 1078 -28.31 -3.17 28.82
N LEU A 1079 -27.35 -2.84 29.69
CA LEU A 1079 -27.17 -1.48 30.22
C LEU A 1079 -26.59 -0.52 29.17
N ALA A 1080 -25.79 -1.03 28.24
CA ALA A 1080 -25.22 -0.24 27.14
C ALA A 1080 -26.20 -0.06 25.98
N SER A 1081 -27.30 -0.81 25.89
CA SER A 1081 -28.27 -0.76 24.81
C SER A 1081 -28.97 0.60 24.66
N PRO A 1082 -29.29 1.04 23.42
CA PRO A 1082 -30.14 2.22 23.17
C PRO A 1082 -31.59 2.05 23.63
N ASP A 1083 -32.07 0.81 23.78
CA ASP A 1083 -33.40 0.55 24.29
C ASP A 1083 -33.53 0.86 25.79
N PHE A 1084 -32.39 1.01 26.46
CA PHE A 1084 -32.29 1.46 27.84
C PHE A 1084 -32.18 2.99 27.90
N SER A 1085 -33.29 3.66 28.24
CA SER A 1085 -33.41 5.13 28.28
C SER A 1085 -32.67 5.81 29.44
N THR A 1086 -31.90 5.09 30.24
CA THR A 1086 -31.21 5.64 31.42
C THR A 1086 -29.88 6.29 31.03
N ARG A 1087 -29.46 7.31 31.79
CA ARG A 1087 -28.23 8.09 31.52
C ARG A 1087 -27.05 7.66 32.39
N VAL A 1088 -27.07 6.41 32.84
CA VAL A 1088 -26.08 5.86 33.75
C VAL A 1088 -24.81 5.49 32.99
N SER A 1089 -23.64 5.84 33.53
CA SER A 1089 -22.37 5.33 33.00
C SER A 1089 -22.15 3.91 33.52
N VAL A 1090 -21.56 3.05 32.70
CA VAL A 1090 -21.40 1.62 33.03
C VAL A 1090 -19.93 1.24 32.91
N LEU A 1091 -19.41 0.57 33.93
CA LEU A 1091 -18.08 -0.02 33.93
C LEU A 1091 -18.19 -1.54 33.95
N ILE A 1092 -17.78 -2.17 32.87
CA ILE A 1092 -17.77 -3.63 32.72
C ILE A 1092 -16.37 -4.12 33.05
N ILE A 1093 -16.23 -5.02 34.04
CA ILE A 1093 -14.94 -5.54 34.48
C ILE A 1093 -14.78 -7.01 34.11
N GLN A 1094 -13.62 -7.34 33.56
CA GLN A 1094 -13.18 -8.70 33.32
C GLN A 1094 -11.92 -8.96 34.15
N GLN A 1095 -11.93 -10.05 34.93
CA GLN A 1095 -10.74 -10.49 35.64
C GLN A 1095 -9.68 -11.00 34.65
N GLN A 1096 -8.40 -10.84 34.99
CA GLN A 1096 -7.30 -11.42 34.23
C GLN A 1096 -7.55 -12.91 33.91
N ILE A 1097 -7.49 -13.25 32.62
CA ILE A 1097 -7.54 -14.65 32.16
C ILE A 1097 -6.14 -15.26 32.37
N CYS A 1098 -6.03 -16.21 33.30
CA CYS A 1098 -4.82 -17.04 33.38
C CYS A 1098 -4.90 -18.12 32.30
N LYS A 1099 -4.11 -17.99 31.23
CA LYS A 1099 -3.91 -19.03 30.21
C LYS A 1099 -2.80 -20.00 30.63
#